data_AF-A0A351LBD1-F1
#
_entry.id   AF-A0A351LBD1-F1
#
_cell.length_a   1.000
_cell.length_b   1.000
_cell.length_c   1.000
_cell.angle_alpha   90.00
_cell.angle_beta   90.00
_cell.angle_gamma   90.00
#
_symmetry.space_group_name_H-M   'P 1'
#
loop_
_entity.id
_entity.type
_entity.pdbx_description
1 polymer ?
#
loop_
_entity_poly.entity_id
_entity_poly.type
_entity_poly.pdbx_seq_one_letter_code
_entity_poly.pdbx_strand_id
1 'polypeptide(L)'
;TRPYRCFLPGGDRTKDYIDIFFYDGPISRDLGFGDVLNSTHHLAGRLGGAIQANRTSQLIAVATDGETFGHHKREKERCLAYAFTQEFPQRGWNVTNYAHYLSMYTPTWEVELKPVTAWSCAHGVGRWQDDCGCGAEKGWHQKWRRPLRDSLNWLRDRLVEVYEQVGSNLLGDPWQARDEYINVIRDRSKANVESFLQRHCIEKLTPSAEIDALRLLEMQRHSLLMFTSCGWFFEELSRPEGVQILRYAARAIQLAGEVAGVQLEKEFIRQLSFAPTNVEQYKNGAEVYRHLVLSAQVSLKQVAAHYAISSLFTAYPTEHRVYCYTAEQIDYQLQSMGPLSLAVGQLRLVSEITWESEHVTFAVLHLGGWDFHCCIQPFAGRRAYSELKHELFEALQQAGAAQTILAMHRLFKDADGGATHPYSLQNLFAEERHRIMRLLSRETLKRLDQLYTQVYRDNYAVLMAFYRDELPVPPELQVAAEMALCHRALDAARSLERDMSEIDAGTEKGCIQLTELEAIAQEAKLFRCQLNIPEAKKTIERMILRSLWHLLHDSNPATLESDVQRIERTIEVAQKLNLGLSLDRAQEIYYSCLNHQIMPQYLQAGLSWSPAQGDVSCRVDLLQLRPLLRLAQKLAVDIDAWLNQLV
;
A
#
# COMPACT_ATOMS: atom_id res chain seq x y z
N THR A 1 -36.15 9.82 -7.60
CA THR A 1 -36.15 9.07 -8.88
C THR A 1 -37.21 7.98 -8.92
N ARG A 2 -37.43 7.38 -10.10
CA ARG A 2 -38.29 6.20 -10.37
C ARG A 2 -37.54 5.29 -11.34
N PRO A 3 -37.82 3.97 -11.41
CA PRO A 3 -37.23 3.11 -12.43
C PRO A 3 -37.85 3.39 -13.81
N TYR A 4 -37.02 3.25 -14.84
CA TYR A 4 -37.41 3.31 -16.25
C TYR A 4 -36.98 2.03 -16.96
N ARG A 5 -37.69 1.63 -18.00
CA ARG A 5 -37.30 0.52 -18.88
C ARG A 5 -36.70 1.07 -20.17
N CYS A 6 -35.50 0.61 -20.51
CA CYS A 6 -34.86 0.89 -21.80
C CYS A 6 -34.84 -0.40 -22.61
N PHE A 7 -35.59 -0.45 -23.71
CA PHE A 7 -35.59 -1.59 -24.61
C PHE A 7 -34.39 -1.49 -25.56
N LEU A 8 -33.69 -2.60 -25.77
CA LEU A 8 -32.51 -2.63 -26.62
C LEU A 8 -32.92 -2.51 -28.09
N PRO A 9 -32.30 -1.61 -28.88
CA PRO A 9 -32.64 -1.45 -30.29
C PRO A 9 -32.53 -2.76 -31.08
N GLY A 10 -33.59 -3.14 -31.79
CA GLY A 10 -33.64 -4.37 -32.60
C GLY A 10 -33.83 -5.67 -31.80
N GLY A 11 -33.94 -5.60 -30.47
CA GLY A 11 -34.19 -6.76 -29.61
C GLY A 11 -35.68 -7.08 -29.43
N ASP A 12 -35.95 -8.25 -28.88
CA ASP A 12 -37.27 -8.68 -28.42
C ASP A 12 -37.68 -7.93 -27.16
N ARG A 13 -38.68 -7.05 -27.26
CA ARG A 13 -39.18 -6.22 -26.14
C ARG A 13 -39.66 -7.03 -24.93
N THR A 14 -39.88 -8.34 -25.03
CA THR A 14 -40.25 -9.19 -23.88
C THR A 14 -39.06 -9.56 -22.99
N LYS A 15 -37.83 -9.48 -23.48
CA LYS A 15 -36.62 -9.95 -22.78
C LYS A 15 -35.39 -9.04 -22.94
N ASP A 16 -35.28 -8.31 -24.03
CA ASP A 16 -34.13 -7.50 -24.39
C ASP A 16 -34.33 -6.06 -23.90
N TYR A 17 -34.26 -5.90 -22.59
CA TYR A 17 -34.35 -4.60 -21.93
C TYR A 17 -33.43 -4.52 -20.72
N ILE A 18 -33.11 -3.29 -20.32
CA ILE A 18 -32.47 -2.99 -19.04
C ILE A 18 -33.33 -2.00 -18.25
N ASP A 19 -33.41 -2.19 -16.94
CA ASP A 19 -34.10 -1.26 -16.05
C ASP A 19 -33.09 -0.24 -15.50
N ILE A 20 -33.43 1.05 -15.57
CA ILE A 20 -32.53 2.18 -15.35
C ILE A 20 -33.03 3.07 -14.22
N PHE A 21 -32.10 3.48 -13.36
CA PHE A 21 -32.31 4.52 -12.36
C PHE A 21 -31.40 5.71 -12.64
N PHE A 22 -31.97 6.91 -12.61
CA PHE A 22 -31.19 8.15 -12.67
C PHE A 22 -30.91 8.64 -11.26
N TYR A 23 -29.62 8.83 -10.96
CA TYR A 23 -29.17 9.42 -9.70
C TYR A 23 -29.44 10.94 -9.68
N ASP A 24 -29.57 11.50 -8.49
CA ASP A 24 -29.69 12.93 -8.26
C ASP A 24 -28.31 13.58 -8.36
N GLY A 25 -28.06 14.24 -9.49
CA GLY A 25 -26.78 14.90 -9.78
C GLY A 25 -26.37 15.95 -8.73
N PRO A 26 -27.24 16.91 -8.40
CA PRO A 26 -26.96 17.91 -7.36
C PRO A 26 -26.59 17.31 -6.01
N ILE A 27 -27.38 16.37 -5.47
CA ILE A 27 -27.06 15.75 -4.17
C ILE A 27 -25.77 14.94 -4.25
N SER A 28 -25.55 14.23 -5.36
CA SER A 28 -24.32 13.46 -5.57
C SER A 28 -23.07 14.35 -5.60
N ARG A 29 -23.17 15.53 -6.23
CA ARG A 29 -22.12 16.55 -6.16
C ARG A 29 -21.89 17.06 -4.73
N ASP A 30 -22.97 17.30 -3.98
CA ASP A 30 -22.85 17.77 -2.59
C ASP A 30 -22.17 16.71 -1.69
N LEU A 31 -22.45 15.42 -1.92
CA LEU A 31 -21.74 14.32 -1.26
C LEU A 31 -20.24 14.34 -1.58
N GLY A 32 -19.88 14.50 -2.86
CA GLY A 32 -18.49 14.50 -3.32
C GLY A 32 -17.68 15.76 -2.96
N PHE A 33 -18.29 16.94 -3.02
CA PHE A 33 -17.57 18.23 -2.96
C PHE A 33 -18.14 19.25 -1.97
N GLY A 34 -19.35 19.02 -1.46
CA GLY A 34 -20.00 19.89 -0.46
C GLY A 34 -19.72 19.51 0.99
N ASP A 35 -20.43 20.16 1.89
CA ASP A 35 -20.35 20.04 3.34
C ASP A 35 -21.49 19.21 3.94
N VAL A 36 -22.29 18.56 3.08
CA VAL A 36 -23.48 17.78 3.46
C VAL A 36 -23.17 16.65 4.46
N LEU A 37 -21.93 16.16 4.45
CA LEU A 37 -21.45 15.09 5.32
C LEU A 37 -20.91 15.60 6.66
N ASN A 38 -21.05 16.89 6.99
CA ASN A 38 -20.61 17.43 8.28
C ASN A 38 -21.42 16.93 9.46
N SER A 39 -22.69 16.60 9.24
CA SER A 39 -23.51 15.92 10.24
C SER A 39 -24.58 15.06 9.55
N THR A 40 -25.01 14.03 10.26
CA THR A 40 -26.07 13.15 9.77
C THR A 40 -27.39 13.91 9.56
N HIS A 41 -27.70 14.86 10.42
CA HIS A 41 -28.89 15.71 10.26
C HIS A 41 -28.82 16.57 9.00
N HIS A 42 -27.64 17.09 8.63
CA HIS A 42 -27.47 17.86 7.41
C HIS A 42 -27.69 16.97 6.17
N LEU A 43 -27.12 15.77 6.17
CA LEU A 43 -27.35 14.77 5.13
C LEU A 43 -28.83 14.39 4.98
N ALA A 44 -29.49 14.06 6.09
CA ALA A 44 -30.90 13.74 6.07
C ALA A 44 -31.75 14.94 5.63
N GLY A 45 -31.44 16.16 6.07
CA GLY A 45 -32.11 17.37 5.60
C GLY A 45 -31.99 17.55 4.08
N ARG A 46 -30.78 17.39 3.55
CA ARG A 46 -30.52 17.52 2.11
C ARG A 46 -31.26 16.48 1.27
N LEU A 47 -31.27 15.22 1.71
CA LEU A 47 -32.02 14.13 1.06
C LEU A 47 -33.54 14.35 1.19
N GLY A 48 -33.99 14.80 2.35
CA GLY A 48 -35.41 15.06 2.63
C GLY A 48 -36.00 16.11 1.69
N GLY A 49 -35.21 17.12 1.32
CA GLY A 49 -35.60 18.13 0.33
C GLY A 49 -35.88 17.59 -1.08
N ALA A 50 -35.43 16.37 -1.41
CA ALA A 50 -35.71 15.73 -2.70
C ALA A 50 -36.97 14.83 -2.69
N ILE A 51 -37.60 14.64 -1.53
CA ILE A 51 -38.81 13.83 -1.40
C ILE A 51 -40.00 14.58 -2.02
N GLN A 52 -40.72 13.91 -2.91
CA GLN A 52 -41.94 14.45 -3.52
C GLN A 52 -43.19 13.86 -2.86
N ALA A 53 -44.03 14.69 -2.25
CA ALA A 53 -45.22 14.25 -1.50
C ALA A 53 -46.25 13.48 -2.35
N ASN A 54 -46.34 13.78 -3.64
CA ASN A 54 -47.39 13.23 -4.53
C ASN A 54 -47.01 11.89 -5.19
N ARG A 55 -45.97 11.20 -4.71
CA ARG A 55 -45.55 9.90 -5.27
C ARG A 55 -45.92 8.75 -4.35
N THR A 56 -46.62 7.76 -4.90
CA THR A 56 -46.97 6.51 -4.22
C THR A 56 -45.75 5.65 -3.89
N SER A 57 -44.70 5.71 -4.73
CA SER A 57 -43.38 5.16 -4.45
C SER A 57 -42.29 6.03 -5.06
N GLN A 58 -41.18 6.18 -4.35
CA GLN A 58 -40.00 6.89 -4.84
C GLN A 58 -38.73 6.35 -4.23
N LEU A 59 -37.64 6.46 -4.98
CA LEU A 59 -36.29 6.15 -4.52
C LEU A 59 -35.45 7.41 -4.65
N ILE A 60 -34.65 7.77 -3.65
CA ILE A 60 -33.60 8.79 -3.82
C ILE A 60 -32.33 8.03 -4.17
N ALA A 61 -31.91 8.11 -5.42
CA ALA A 61 -30.67 7.49 -5.89
C ALA A 61 -29.58 8.57 -5.91
N VAL A 62 -28.45 8.29 -5.28
CA VAL A 62 -27.25 9.15 -5.27
C VAL A 62 -26.04 8.30 -5.62
N ALA A 63 -25.07 8.88 -6.31
CA ALA A 63 -23.89 8.15 -6.80
C ALA A 63 -22.62 8.97 -6.56
N THR A 64 -21.65 8.40 -5.87
CA THR A 64 -20.33 8.99 -5.65
C THR A 64 -19.31 7.89 -5.49
N ASP A 65 -18.05 8.17 -5.79
CA ASP A 65 -16.95 7.21 -5.64
C ASP A 65 -16.80 6.81 -4.17
N GLY A 66 -16.59 5.51 -3.88
CA GLY A 66 -16.56 5.00 -2.51
C GLY A 66 -15.43 5.58 -1.67
N GLU A 67 -14.31 5.87 -2.32
CA GLU A 67 -13.12 6.52 -1.77
C GLU A 67 -13.41 7.95 -1.26
N THR A 68 -14.57 8.52 -1.62
CA THR A 68 -15.04 9.79 -1.04
C THR A 68 -15.10 9.72 0.48
N PHE A 69 -15.55 8.60 1.02
CA PHE A 69 -15.81 8.44 2.45
C PHE A 69 -14.59 7.79 3.13
N GLY A 70 -13.87 8.57 3.94
CA GLY A 70 -12.70 8.12 4.70
C GLY A 70 -11.37 8.48 4.04
N HIS A 71 -11.23 8.35 2.72
CA HIS A 71 -9.98 8.71 2.02
C HIS A 71 -9.96 10.18 1.57
N HIS A 72 -10.88 10.61 0.70
CA HIS A 72 -10.92 12.01 0.25
C HIS A 72 -11.56 12.94 1.29
N LYS A 73 -12.60 12.46 1.98
CA LYS A 73 -13.20 13.14 3.12
C LYS A 73 -13.06 12.25 4.35
N ARG A 74 -11.97 12.49 5.08
CA ARG A 74 -11.64 11.78 6.33
C ARG A 74 -12.81 11.77 7.31
N GLU A 75 -13.03 10.62 7.95
CA GLU A 75 -14.05 10.39 9.00
C GLU A 75 -15.52 10.52 8.54
N LYS A 76 -15.79 10.75 7.26
CA LYS A 76 -17.16 10.91 6.75
C LYS A 76 -17.91 9.59 6.59
N GLU A 77 -17.23 8.46 6.61
CA GLU A 77 -17.83 7.13 6.70
C GLU A 77 -18.68 6.97 7.98
N ARG A 78 -18.29 7.64 9.09
CA ARG A 78 -19.05 7.63 10.36
C ARG A 78 -20.42 8.31 10.21
N CYS A 79 -20.47 9.41 9.46
CA CYS A 79 -21.72 10.12 9.14
C CYS A 79 -22.69 9.20 8.38
N LEU A 80 -22.21 8.47 7.38
CA LEU A 80 -23.03 7.49 6.66
C LEU A 80 -23.50 6.34 7.54
N ALA A 81 -22.61 5.78 8.36
CA ALA A 81 -22.96 4.68 9.26
C ALA A 81 -24.09 5.08 10.22
N TYR A 82 -23.99 6.26 10.84
CA TYR A 82 -25.04 6.77 11.71
C TYR A 82 -26.32 7.12 10.94
N ALA A 83 -26.20 7.69 9.74
CA ALA A 83 -27.34 7.97 8.87
C ALA A 83 -28.17 6.72 8.58
N PHE A 84 -27.51 5.63 8.18
CA PHE A 84 -28.18 4.40 7.78
C PHE A 84 -28.75 3.62 8.97
N THR A 85 -28.07 3.64 10.12
CA THR A 85 -28.46 2.82 11.28
C THR A 85 -29.40 3.51 12.25
N GLN A 86 -29.35 4.85 12.34
CA GLN A 86 -30.13 5.62 13.33
C GLN A 86 -31.07 6.63 12.68
N GLU A 87 -30.51 7.61 11.95
CA GLU A 87 -31.29 8.77 11.49
C GLU A 87 -32.37 8.41 10.48
N PHE A 88 -32.05 7.60 9.46
CA PHE A 88 -33.01 7.23 8.42
C PHE A 88 -34.15 6.37 8.97
N PRO A 89 -33.91 5.32 9.78
CA PRO A 89 -34.98 4.59 10.47
C PRO A 89 -35.88 5.49 11.33
N GLN A 90 -35.29 6.43 12.10
CA GLN A 90 -36.07 7.37 12.94
C GLN A 90 -36.98 8.28 12.10
N ARG A 91 -36.63 8.54 10.83
CA ARG A 91 -37.44 9.29 9.87
C ARG A 91 -38.42 8.41 9.07
N GLY A 92 -38.46 7.11 9.35
CA GLY A 92 -39.28 6.13 8.61
C GLY A 92 -38.78 5.87 7.20
N TRP A 93 -37.49 6.12 6.91
CA TRP A 93 -36.89 5.89 5.61
C TRP A 93 -36.22 4.52 5.55
N ASN A 94 -36.35 3.84 4.41
CA ASN A 94 -35.74 2.55 4.18
C ASN A 94 -34.52 2.70 3.26
N VAL A 95 -33.37 2.22 3.72
CA VAL A 95 -32.19 2.04 2.87
C VAL A 95 -32.35 0.76 2.09
N THR A 96 -32.22 0.82 0.76
CA THR A 96 -32.41 -0.34 -0.10
C THR A 96 -31.50 -0.30 -1.32
N ASN A 97 -31.42 -1.42 -2.04
CA ASN A 97 -30.72 -1.52 -3.31
C ASN A 97 -31.72 -1.57 -4.49
N TYR A 98 -31.22 -1.38 -5.71
CA TYR A 98 -32.06 -1.32 -6.91
C TYR A 98 -32.83 -2.63 -7.18
N ALA A 99 -32.24 -3.78 -6.92
CA ALA A 99 -32.88 -5.07 -7.14
C ALA A 99 -34.07 -5.29 -6.20
N HIS A 100 -33.92 -4.97 -4.92
CA HIS A 100 -35.01 -5.04 -3.94
C HIS A 100 -36.12 -4.03 -4.24
N TYR A 101 -35.76 -2.81 -4.67
CA TYR A 101 -36.77 -1.85 -5.10
C TYR A 101 -37.58 -2.37 -6.31
N LEU A 102 -36.90 -2.92 -7.32
CA LEU A 102 -37.54 -3.46 -8.54
C LEU A 102 -38.44 -4.67 -8.26
N SER A 103 -38.14 -5.51 -7.25
CA SER A 103 -39.01 -6.63 -6.90
C SER A 103 -40.36 -6.20 -6.34
N MET A 104 -40.47 -4.96 -5.85
CA MET A 104 -41.72 -4.37 -5.37
C MET A 104 -42.35 -3.40 -6.38
N TYR A 105 -41.53 -2.72 -7.19
CA TYR A 105 -41.96 -1.66 -8.08
C TYR A 105 -41.33 -1.80 -9.47
N THR A 106 -42.03 -2.50 -10.36
CA THR A 106 -41.61 -2.70 -11.75
C THR A 106 -41.71 -1.37 -12.53
N PRO A 107 -40.80 -1.08 -13.48
CA PRO A 107 -40.88 0.14 -14.26
C PRO A 107 -42.14 0.19 -15.11
N THR A 108 -42.83 1.33 -15.08
CA THR A 108 -44.02 1.62 -15.91
C THR A 108 -43.75 2.67 -16.98
N TRP A 109 -42.53 3.21 -17.02
CA TRP A 109 -42.10 4.25 -17.94
C TRP A 109 -40.97 3.73 -18.81
N GLU A 110 -41.06 4.00 -20.11
CA GLU A 110 -39.98 3.74 -21.06
C GLU A 110 -39.01 4.94 -21.11
N VAL A 111 -37.73 4.65 -21.37
CA VAL A 111 -36.71 5.68 -21.61
C VAL A 111 -35.82 5.26 -22.77
N GLU A 112 -35.39 6.25 -23.55
CA GLU A 112 -34.34 6.11 -24.55
C GLU A 112 -33.07 6.81 -24.03
N LEU A 113 -31.92 6.12 -24.12
CA LEU A 113 -30.64 6.70 -23.72
C LEU A 113 -30.01 7.44 -24.88
N LYS A 114 -29.60 8.68 -24.63
CA LYS A 114 -28.66 9.36 -25.51
C LYS A 114 -27.35 8.56 -25.54
N PRO A 115 -26.84 8.16 -26.72
CA PRO A 115 -25.61 7.37 -26.79
C PRO A 115 -24.39 8.20 -26.39
N VAL A 116 -23.34 7.51 -25.91
CA VAL A 116 -22.01 8.10 -25.64
C VAL A 116 -22.05 9.22 -24.58
N THR A 117 -22.93 9.09 -23.58
CA THR A 117 -22.97 9.98 -22.42
C THR A 117 -22.04 9.52 -21.30
N ALA A 118 -21.64 10.43 -20.43
CA ALA A 118 -20.94 10.10 -19.19
C ALA A 118 -21.52 10.89 -18.02
N TRP A 119 -21.43 10.30 -16.82
CA TRP A 119 -21.87 10.93 -15.58
C TRP A 119 -20.99 12.11 -15.13
N SER A 120 -19.72 12.12 -15.56
CA SER A 120 -18.68 13.05 -15.09
C SER A 120 -18.14 14.00 -16.18
N CYS A 121 -18.78 14.02 -17.36
CA CYS A 121 -18.42 14.91 -18.46
C CYS A 121 -19.67 15.35 -19.22
N ALA A 122 -19.91 16.67 -19.27
CA ALA A 122 -21.02 17.26 -20.01
C ALA A 122 -20.92 17.04 -21.53
N HIS A 123 -19.73 16.73 -22.03
CA HIS A 123 -19.42 16.47 -23.44
C HIS A 123 -19.46 14.98 -23.79
N GLY A 124 -20.20 14.17 -23.02
CA GLY A 124 -20.27 12.73 -23.22
C GLY A 124 -18.96 12.05 -22.84
N VAL A 125 -18.43 11.17 -23.68
CA VAL A 125 -17.12 10.54 -23.43
C VAL A 125 -15.91 11.39 -23.88
N GLY A 126 -16.13 12.66 -24.22
CA GLY A 126 -15.08 13.57 -24.69
C GLY A 126 -13.87 13.65 -23.74
N ARG A 127 -14.06 13.51 -22.42
CA ARG A 127 -12.96 13.48 -21.45
C ARG A 127 -11.92 12.39 -21.76
N TRP A 128 -12.30 11.27 -22.36
CA TRP A 128 -11.42 10.13 -22.64
C TRP A 128 -10.91 10.09 -24.09
N GLN A 129 -11.10 11.17 -24.84
CA GLN A 129 -10.77 11.21 -26.26
C GLN A 129 -10.29 12.57 -26.76
N ASP A 130 -10.78 13.67 -26.18
CA ASP A 130 -10.64 15.02 -26.73
C ASP A 130 -10.28 16.06 -25.67
N ASP A 131 -9.81 17.21 -26.15
CA ASP A 131 -9.60 18.42 -25.36
C ASP A 131 -10.94 19.11 -25.05
N CYS A 132 -11.77 18.44 -24.25
CA CYS A 132 -13.11 18.91 -23.89
C CYS A 132 -13.12 19.87 -22.68
N GLY A 133 -11.94 20.23 -22.15
CA GLY A 133 -11.74 21.11 -20.99
C GLY A 133 -12.12 20.52 -19.63
N CYS A 134 -12.77 19.35 -19.59
CA CYS A 134 -13.20 18.75 -18.33
C CYS A 134 -11.98 18.21 -17.55
N GLY A 135 -11.81 18.67 -16.31
CA GLY A 135 -10.64 18.35 -15.48
C GLY A 135 -9.37 19.10 -15.89
N ALA A 136 -9.48 20.20 -16.64
CA ALA A 136 -8.33 21.05 -16.96
C ALA A 136 -8.05 22.01 -15.80
N GLU A 137 -6.78 22.17 -15.45
CA GLU A 137 -6.33 23.25 -14.57
C GLU A 137 -6.15 24.56 -15.36
N LYS A 138 -6.14 25.69 -14.65
CA LYS A 138 -6.01 27.00 -15.29
C LYS A 138 -4.67 27.12 -16.02
N GLY A 139 -4.71 27.34 -17.33
CA GLY A 139 -3.54 27.47 -18.19
C GLY A 139 -3.04 26.15 -18.78
N TRP A 140 -3.66 25.02 -18.45
CA TRP A 140 -3.31 23.71 -18.99
C TRP A 140 -4.37 23.25 -20.00
N HIS A 141 -3.96 22.40 -20.94
CA HIS A 141 -4.79 21.88 -22.02
C HIS A 141 -4.78 20.35 -22.07
N GLN A 142 -5.73 19.75 -22.78
CA GLN A 142 -5.85 18.29 -22.92
C GLN A 142 -5.66 17.81 -24.35
N LYS A 143 -4.95 18.62 -25.17
CA LYS A 143 -4.67 18.36 -26.59
C LYS A 143 -3.94 17.03 -26.85
N TRP A 144 -3.27 16.46 -25.85
CA TRP A 144 -2.63 15.14 -25.95
C TRP A 144 -3.62 13.98 -26.10
N ARG A 145 -4.87 14.12 -25.65
CA ARG A 145 -5.81 12.99 -25.58
C ARG A 145 -6.12 12.41 -26.95
N ARG A 146 -6.44 13.25 -27.95
CA ARG A 146 -6.78 12.74 -29.29
C ARG A 146 -5.60 11.99 -29.93
N PRO A 147 -4.39 12.58 -30.05
CA PRO A 147 -3.23 11.86 -30.57
C PRO A 147 -2.87 10.60 -29.79
N LEU A 148 -2.99 10.61 -28.45
CA LEU A 148 -2.77 9.41 -27.65
C LEU A 148 -3.79 8.32 -27.96
N ARG A 149 -5.08 8.69 -28.08
CA ARG A 149 -6.16 7.73 -28.36
C ARG A 149 -5.97 7.08 -29.72
N ASP A 150 -5.59 7.88 -30.72
CA ASP A 150 -5.30 7.40 -32.05
C ASP A 150 -4.08 6.45 -32.04
N SER A 151 -3.02 6.80 -31.28
CA SER A 151 -1.82 5.95 -31.11
C SER A 151 -2.15 4.61 -30.44
N LEU A 152 -2.97 4.61 -29.39
CA LEU A 152 -3.37 3.39 -28.67
C LEU A 152 -4.35 2.54 -29.47
N ASN A 153 -5.26 3.15 -30.24
CA ASN A 153 -6.12 2.42 -31.16
C ASN A 153 -5.29 1.74 -32.26
N TRP A 154 -4.34 2.46 -32.86
CA TRP A 154 -3.42 1.87 -33.83
C TRP A 154 -2.66 0.68 -33.24
N LEU A 155 -2.10 0.84 -32.04
CA LEU A 155 -1.37 -0.23 -31.36
C LEU A 155 -2.28 -1.44 -31.11
N ARG A 156 -3.49 -1.22 -30.56
CA ARG A 156 -4.49 -2.28 -30.37
C ARG A 156 -4.73 -3.04 -31.66
N ASP A 157 -4.99 -2.34 -32.76
CA ASP A 157 -5.33 -2.97 -34.04
C ASP A 157 -4.15 -3.80 -34.58
N ARG A 158 -2.90 -3.35 -34.40
CA ARG A 158 -1.71 -4.16 -34.73
C ARG A 158 -1.58 -5.40 -33.84
N LEU A 159 -1.86 -5.27 -32.55
CA LEU A 159 -1.78 -6.39 -31.59
C LEU A 159 -2.89 -7.42 -31.81
N VAL A 160 -4.06 -7.00 -32.30
CA VAL A 160 -5.13 -7.91 -32.74
C VAL A 160 -4.66 -8.78 -33.90
N GLU A 161 -4.03 -8.19 -34.92
CA GLU A 161 -3.50 -8.95 -36.05
C GLU A 161 -2.48 -10.01 -35.60
N VAL A 162 -1.55 -9.64 -34.71
CA VAL A 162 -0.57 -10.58 -34.13
C VAL A 162 -1.28 -11.69 -33.35
N TYR A 163 -2.27 -11.33 -32.53
CA TYR A 163 -2.99 -12.30 -31.71
C TYR A 163 -3.78 -13.31 -32.52
N GLU A 164 -4.47 -12.87 -33.57
CA GLU A 164 -5.21 -13.76 -34.45
C GLU A 164 -4.26 -14.66 -35.25
N GLN A 165 -3.20 -14.10 -35.84
CA GLN A 165 -2.28 -14.85 -36.70
C GLN A 165 -1.46 -15.90 -35.95
N VAL A 166 -0.91 -15.55 -34.78
CA VAL A 166 -0.09 -16.48 -34.00
C VAL A 166 -0.96 -17.34 -33.09
N GLY A 167 -1.97 -16.73 -32.47
CA GLY A 167 -2.87 -17.41 -31.54
C GLY A 167 -3.66 -18.52 -32.20
N SER A 168 -4.07 -18.39 -33.48
CA SER A 168 -4.78 -19.46 -34.20
C SER A 168 -3.96 -20.72 -34.42
N ASN A 169 -2.63 -20.67 -34.23
CA ASN A 169 -1.76 -21.85 -34.34
C ASN A 169 -1.61 -22.57 -32.99
N LEU A 170 -1.98 -21.92 -31.88
CA LEU A 170 -1.78 -22.42 -30.52
C LEU A 170 -3.11 -22.71 -29.81
N LEU A 171 -4.12 -21.86 -30.03
CA LEU A 171 -5.41 -21.83 -29.33
C LEU A 171 -6.54 -22.21 -30.31
N GLY A 172 -7.46 -23.08 -29.87
CA GLY A 172 -8.60 -23.51 -30.68
C GLY A 172 -9.56 -22.38 -31.02
N ASP A 173 -9.89 -21.55 -30.02
CA ASP A 173 -10.56 -20.26 -30.19
C ASP A 173 -9.78 -19.21 -29.37
N PRO A 174 -8.93 -18.39 -30.03
CA PRO A 174 -8.16 -17.36 -29.34
C PRO A 174 -9.03 -16.38 -28.57
N TRP A 175 -10.17 -15.96 -29.13
CA TRP A 175 -11.01 -14.93 -28.51
C TRP A 175 -11.77 -15.47 -27.29
N GLN A 176 -12.26 -16.70 -27.36
CA GLN A 176 -12.81 -17.37 -26.18
C GLN A 176 -11.74 -17.58 -25.10
N ALA A 177 -10.54 -18.03 -25.49
CA ALA A 177 -9.43 -18.20 -24.55
C ALA A 177 -9.07 -16.88 -23.85
N ARG A 178 -9.03 -15.75 -24.58
CA ARG A 178 -8.84 -14.42 -24.00
C ARG A 178 -9.90 -14.10 -22.94
N ASP A 179 -11.17 -14.36 -23.21
CA ASP A 179 -12.25 -14.08 -22.27
C ASP A 179 -12.20 -14.94 -21.01
N GLU A 180 -11.92 -16.23 -21.18
CA GLU A 180 -11.82 -17.16 -20.05
C GLU A 180 -10.50 -17.02 -19.28
N TYR A 181 -9.52 -16.29 -19.81
CA TYR A 181 -8.23 -16.05 -19.16
C TYR A 181 -8.34 -15.33 -17.81
N ILE A 182 -9.48 -14.69 -17.52
CA ILE A 182 -9.77 -14.16 -16.17
C ILE A 182 -9.63 -15.24 -15.09
N ASN A 183 -9.90 -16.50 -15.40
CA ASN A 183 -9.75 -17.61 -14.46
C ASN A 183 -8.27 -17.86 -14.09
N VAL A 184 -7.35 -17.69 -15.04
CA VAL A 184 -5.90 -17.74 -14.80
C VAL A 184 -5.42 -16.49 -14.05
N ILE A 185 -5.95 -15.32 -14.39
CA ILE A 185 -5.58 -14.07 -13.69
C ILE A 185 -5.96 -14.13 -12.20
N ARG A 186 -7.10 -14.75 -11.87
CA ARG A 186 -7.59 -14.91 -10.50
C ARG A 186 -6.83 -15.98 -9.71
N ASP A 187 -6.37 -17.03 -10.39
CA ASP A 187 -5.55 -18.08 -9.80
C ASP A 187 -4.44 -18.52 -10.77
N ARG A 188 -3.19 -18.13 -10.47
CA ARG A 188 -2.01 -18.50 -11.24
C ARG A 188 -1.34 -19.79 -10.76
N SER A 189 -2.03 -20.60 -9.95
CA SER A 189 -1.52 -21.91 -9.55
C SER A 189 -1.21 -22.75 -10.79
N LYS A 190 -0.09 -23.50 -10.73
CA LYS A 190 0.39 -24.30 -11.85
C LYS A 190 -0.72 -25.21 -12.42
N ALA A 191 -1.45 -25.89 -11.54
CA ALA A 191 -2.54 -26.78 -11.93
C ALA A 191 -3.69 -26.06 -12.67
N ASN A 192 -4.05 -24.84 -12.26
CA ASN A 192 -5.09 -24.07 -12.94
C ASN A 192 -4.65 -23.63 -14.34
N VAL A 193 -3.39 -23.18 -14.49
CA VAL A 193 -2.84 -22.78 -15.78
C VAL A 193 -2.72 -23.98 -16.72
N GLU A 194 -2.21 -25.12 -16.24
CA GLU A 194 -2.13 -26.37 -17.04
C GLU A 194 -3.52 -26.82 -17.52
N SER A 195 -4.53 -26.77 -16.64
CA SER A 195 -5.93 -27.08 -16.98
C SER A 195 -6.51 -26.13 -18.02
N PHE A 196 -6.20 -24.83 -17.90
CA PHE A 196 -6.60 -23.82 -18.88
C PHE A 196 -5.97 -24.07 -20.25
N LEU A 197 -4.65 -24.31 -20.29
CA LEU A 197 -3.95 -24.60 -21.54
C LEU A 197 -4.48 -25.90 -22.18
N GLN A 198 -4.72 -26.95 -21.40
CA GLN A 198 -5.29 -28.20 -21.90
C GLN A 198 -6.68 -28.00 -22.53
N ARG A 199 -7.50 -27.08 -22.00
CA ARG A 199 -8.84 -26.79 -22.52
C ARG A 199 -8.82 -25.98 -23.81
N HIS A 200 -7.95 -24.98 -23.88
CA HIS A 200 -8.00 -23.97 -24.95
C HIS A 200 -6.98 -24.18 -26.07
N CYS A 201 -5.93 -24.99 -25.85
CA CYS A 201 -4.94 -25.26 -26.90
C CYS A 201 -5.44 -26.31 -27.90
N ILE A 202 -5.04 -26.18 -29.17
CA ILE A 202 -5.44 -27.09 -30.25
C ILE A 202 -4.92 -28.51 -30.00
N GLU A 203 -3.70 -28.58 -29.47
CA GLU A 203 -3.04 -29.82 -29.11
C GLU A 203 -2.15 -29.60 -27.87
N LYS A 204 -1.52 -30.68 -27.40
CA LYS A 204 -0.57 -30.58 -26.29
C LYS A 204 0.67 -29.80 -26.76
N LEU A 205 0.83 -28.60 -26.23
CA LEU A 205 1.93 -27.71 -26.59
C LEU A 205 3.27 -28.18 -26.02
N THR A 206 4.35 -27.75 -26.68
CA THR A 206 5.71 -27.83 -26.12
C THR A 206 5.88 -26.77 -25.04
N PRO A 207 6.84 -26.91 -24.10
CA PRO A 207 7.06 -25.89 -23.07
C PRO A 207 7.29 -24.48 -23.62
N SER A 208 7.96 -24.34 -24.77
CA SER A 208 8.14 -23.02 -25.41
C SER A 208 6.82 -22.46 -25.96
N ALA A 209 5.99 -23.32 -26.57
CA ALA A 209 4.70 -22.92 -27.10
C ALA A 209 3.70 -22.58 -26.00
N GLU A 210 3.78 -23.22 -24.82
CA GLU A 210 3.00 -22.84 -23.64
C GLU A 210 3.34 -21.41 -23.18
N ILE A 211 4.64 -21.07 -23.12
CA ILE A 211 5.10 -19.72 -22.81
C ILE A 211 4.55 -18.71 -23.82
N ASP A 212 4.62 -19.02 -25.12
CA ASP A 212 4.13 -18.12 -26.17
C ASP A 212 2.61 -17.94 -26.12
N ALA A 213 1.84 -19.00 -25.81
CA ALA A 213 0.41 -18.90 -25.58
C ALA A 213 0.09 -17.97 -24.40
N LEU A 214 0.81 -18.10 -23.27
CA LEU A 214 0.66 -17.21 -22.12
C LEU A 214 1.08 -15.76 -22.43
N ARG A 215 2.16 -15.56 -23.20
CA ARG A 215 2.59 -14.24 -23.66
C ARG A 215 1.52 -13.56 -24.52
N LEU A 216 0.88 -14.29 -25.43
CA LEU A 216 -0.21 -13.77 -26.26
C LEU A 216 -1.43 -13.34 -25.42
N LEU A 217 -1.78 -14.13 -24.41
CA LEU A 217 -2.89 -13.82 -23.49
C LEU A 217 -2.58 -12.59 -22.62
N GLU A 218 -1.35 -12.48 -22.10
CA GLU A 218 -0.90 -11.29 -21.38
C GLU A 218 -0.77 -10.06 -22.30
N MET A 219 -0.40 -10.24 -23.57
CA MET A 219 -0.38 -9.16 -24.56
C MET A 219 -1.78 -8.58 -24.75
N GLN A 220 -2.81 -9.43 -24.89
CA GLN A 220 -4.20 -8.99 -24.96
C GLN A 220 -4.68 -8.36 -23.66
N ARG A 221 -4.30 -8.91 -22.50
CA ARG A 221 -4.58 -8.29 -21.20
C ARG A 221 -4.01 -6.86 -21.13
N HIS A 222 -2.75 -6.67 -21.51
CA HIS A 222 -2.12 -5.35 -21.52
C HIS A 222 -2.74 -4.40 -22.56
N SER A 223 -3.23 -4.94 -23.69
CA SER A 223 -4.01 -4.19 -24.68
C SER A 223 -5.32 -3.65 -24.11
N LEU A 224 -5.95 -4.35 -23.17
CA LEU A 224 -7.11 -3.85 -22.42
C LEU A 224 -6.68 -2.81 -21.36
N LEU A 225 -5.64 -3.11 -20.59
CA LEU A 225 -5.18 -2.26 -19.49
C LEU A 225 -4.69 -0.88 -19.96
N MET A 226 -4.11 -0.75 -21.16
CA MET A 226 -3.71 0.55 -21.70
C MET A 226 -4.90 1.51 -21.99
N PHE A 227 -6.15 1.02 -21.93
CA PHE A 227 -7.35 1.86 -21.99
C PHE A 227 -7.98 2.15 -20.62
N THR A 228 -7.27 1.88 -19.51
CA THR A 228 -7.72 2.22 -18.16
C THR A 228 -8.08 3.72 -18.09
N SER A 229 -9.33 4.00 -17.73
CA SER A 229 -9.95 5.33 -17.85
C SER A 229 -9.28 6.41 -17.00
N CYS A 230 -8.65 6.05 -15.88
CA CYS A 230 -7.94 6.99 -15.01
C CYS A 230 -6.77 7.68 -15.73
N GLY A 231 -6.14 7.02 -16.70
CA GLY A 231 -5.06 7.58 -17.51
C GLY A 231 -5.46 8.78 -18.38
N TRP A 232 -6.75 9.10 -18.44
CA TRP A 232 -7.32 10.17 -19.26
C TRP A 232 -7.98 11.28 -18.43
N PHE A 233 -8.13 11.06 -17.13
CA PHE A 233 -9.06 11.85 -16.31
C PHE A 233 -8.57 13.28 -16.08
N PHE A 234 -7.25 13.42 -15.92
CA PHE A 234 -6.55 14.65 -15.58
C PHE A 234 -6.05 15.39 -16.83
N GLU A 235 -5.44 16.54 -16.57
CA GLU A 235 -4.94 17.52 -17.51
C GLU A 235 -3.64 17.13 -18.22
N GLU A 236 -2.83 16.21 -17.66
CA GLU A 236 -1.46 15.95 -18.11
C GLU A 236 -1.11 14.47 -18.27
N LEU A 237 -0.44 14.17 -19.39
CA LEU A 237 -0.02 12.83 -19.78
C LEU A 237 1.14 12.30 -18.92
N SER A 238 2.07 13.16 -18.50
CA SER A 238 3.23 12.75 -17.68
C SER A 238 2.90 12.41 -16.23
N ARG A 239 1.62 12.50 -15.83
CA ARG A 239 1.17 12.06 -14.51
C ARG A 239 1.24 10.53 -14.36
N PRO A 240 1.29 10.00 -13.12
CA PRO A 240 1.39 8.56 -12.89
C PRO A 240 0.35 7.72 -13.65
N GLU A 241 -0.89 8.20 -13.75
CA GLU A 241 -1.97 7.50 -14.43
C GLU A 241 -1.76 7.39 -15.95
N GLY A 242 -1.33 8.49 -16.59
CA GLY A 242 -1.01 8.52 -18.02
C GLY A 242 0.25 7.70 -18.36
N VAL A 243 1.27 7.79 -17.51
CA VAL A 243 2.48 6.96 -17.62
C VAL A 243 2.13 5.47 -17.45
N GLN A 244 1.20 5.12 -16.55
CA GLN A 244 0.82 3.73 -16.32
C GLN A 244 0.17 3.07 -17.53
N ILE A 245 -0.71 3.78 -18.26
CA ILE A 245 -1.30 3.23 -19.49
C ILE A 245 -0.25 3.05 -20.60
N LEU A 246 0.74 3.95 -20.67
CA LEU A 246 1.87 3.80 -21.60
C LEU A 246 2.80 2.64 -21.20
N ARG A 247 2.96 2.34 -19.91
CA ARG A 247 3.68 1.14 -19.43
C ARG A 247 2.97 -0.14 -19.86
N TYR A 248 1.64 -0.17 -19.82
CA TYR A 248 0.89 -1.31 -20.36
C TYR A 248 1.06 -1.44 -21.87
N ALA A 249 1.02 -0.33 -22.61
CA ALA A 249 1.31 -0.33 -24.05
C ALA A 249 2.73 -0.86 -24.35
N ALA A 250 3.74 -0.39 -23.61
CA ALA A 250 5.12 -0.86 -23.74
C ALA A 250 5.25 -2.37 -23.49
N ARG A 251 4.58 -2.89 -22.44
CA ARG A 251 4.61 -4.32 -22.14
C ARG A 251 3.90 -5.15 -23.23
N ALA A 252 2.80 -4.65 -23.79
CA ALA A 252 2.13 -5.31 -24.91
C ALA A 252 3.02 -5.34 -26.17
N ILE A 253 3.72 -4.24 -26.48
CA ILE A 253 4.70 -4.17 -27.58
C ILE A 253 5.84 -5.17 -27.37
N GLN A 254 6.38 -5.24 -26.15
CA GLN A 254 7.44 -6.19 -25.81
C GLN A 254 7.00 -7.64 -26.05
N LEU A 255 5.83 -8.02 -25.52
CA LEU A 255 5.28 -9.38 -25.69
C LEU A 255 5.02 -9.73 -27.16
N ALA A 256 4.51 -8.77 -27.95
CA ALA A 256 4.34 -8.96 -29.39
C ALA A 256 5.67 -9.20 -30.11
N GLY A 257 6.71 -8.45 -29.74
CA GLY A 257 8.06 -8.62 -30.27
C GLY A 257 8.66 -9.99 -29.90
N GLU A 258 8.47 -10.45 -28.66
CA GLU A 258 8.95 -11.76 -28.19
C GLU A 258 8.29 -12.93 -28.93
N VAL A 259 6.97 -12.86 -29.17
CA VAL A 259 6.22 -13.96 -29.78
C VAL A 259 6.26 -13.95 -31.31
N ALA A 260 6.18 -12.77 -31.93
CA ALA A 260 5.99 -12.64 -33.38
C ALA A 260 7.17 -11.94 -34.10
N GLY A 261 8.19 -11.47 -33.37
CA GLY A 261 9.33 -10.75 -33.96
C GLY A 261 8.96 -9.38 -34.54
N VAL A 262 7.78 -8.84 -34.24
CA VAL A 262 7.32 -7.54 -34.76
C VAL A 262 8.00 -6.37 -34.06
N GLN A 263 8.29 -5.30 -34.80
CA GLN A 263 8.93 -4.09 -34.27
C GLN A 263 7.96 -2.91 -34.26
N LEU A 264 7.09 -2.84 -33.24
CA LEU A 264 6.05 -1.82 -33.14
C LEU A 264 6.50 -0.54 -32.41
N GLU A 265 7.52 -0.63 -31.55
CA GLU A 265 7.89 0.45 -30.62
C GLU A 265 8.30 1.75 -31.34
N LYS A 266 9.12 1.64 -32.40
CA LYS A 266 9.61 2.82 -33.13
C LYS A 266 8.47 3.64 -33.70
N GLU A 267 7.48 2.97 -34.29
CA GLU A 267 6.29 3.62 -34.85
C GLU A 267 5.38 4.16 -33.74
N PHE A 268 5.21 3.42 -32.64
CA PHE A 268 4.45 3.87 -31.49
C PHE A 268 5.00 5.19 -30.91
N ILE A 269 6.32 5.25 -30.68
CA ILE A 269 7.00 6.47 -30.23
C ILE A 269 6.82 7.62 -31.22
N ARG A 270 6.87 7.34 -32.53
CA ARG A 270 6.62 8.35 -33.57
C ARG A 270 5.21 8.92 -33.44
N GLN A 271 4.19 8.10 -33.23
CA GLN A 271 2.82 8.59 -33.06
C GLN A 271 2.63 9.38 -31.75
N LEU A 272 3.25 8.94 -30.66
CA LEU A 272 3.23 9.68 -29.38
C LEU A 272 3.85 11.08 -29.48
N SER A 273 4.72 11.34 -30.46
CA SER A 273 5.29 12.68 -30.66
C SER A 273 4.24 13.76 -31.01
N PHE A 274 3.07 13.34 -31.50
CA PHE A 274 1.95 14.23 -31.81
C PHE A 274 1.10 14.58 -30.58
N ALA A 275 1.35 13.98 -29.40
CA ALA A 275 0.61 14.24 -28.17
C ALA A 275 1.33 15.32 -27.33
N PRO A 276 0.96 16.62 -27.42
CA PRO A 276 1.66 17.69 -26.70
C PRO A 276 1.41 17.65 -25.19
N THR A 277 2.47 17.77 -24.39
CA THR A 277 2.37 17.83 -22.91
C THR A 277 2.35 19.28 -22.42
N ASN A 278 1.80 19.51 -21.23
CA ASN A 278 1.84 20.82 -20.56
C ASN A 278 3.18 21.04 -19.82
N VAL A 279 3.94 19.97 -19.55
CA VAL A 279 5.25 20.05 -18.87
C VAL A 279 6.37 20.27 -19.90
N GLU A 280 7.10 21.38 -19.73
CA GLU A 280 8.16 21.81 -20.65
C GLU A 280 9.29 20.78 -20.82
N GLN A 281 9.62 20.05 -19.75
CA GLN A 281 10.65 19.01 -19.77
C GLN A 281 10.38 17.92 -20.82
N TYR A 282 9.11 17.48 -20.96
CA TYR A 282 8.77 16.39 -21.87
C TYR A 282 8.37 16.89 -23.26
N LYS A 283 7.74 18.06 -23.38
CA LYS A 283 7.23 18.63 -24.65
C LYS A 283 6.12 17.81 -25.33
N ASN A 284 6.26 16.49 -25.45
CA ASN A 284 5.29 15.58 -26.04
C ASN A 284 5.34 14.16 -25.43
N GLY A 285 4.38 13.31 -25.82
CA GLY A 285 4.24 11.95 -25.34
C GLY A 285 5.41 11.02 -25.66
N ALA A 286 6.19 11.29 -26.72
CA ALA A 286 7.37 10.48 -27.04
C ALA A 286 8.46 10.62 -25.97
N GLU A 287 8.70 11.84 -25.47
CA GLU A 287 9.66 12.04 -24.38
C GLU A 287 9.13 11.53 -23.04
N VAL A 288 7.82 11.64 -22.78
CA VAL A 288 7.19 10.97 -21.62
C VAL A 288 7.48 9.47 -21.66
N TYR A 289 7.30 8.84 -22.82
CA TYR A 289 7.57 7.41 -23.00
C TYR A 289 9.05 7.08 -22.74
N ARG A 290 9.99 7.81 -23.35
CA ARG A 290 11.42 7.54 -23.17
C ARG A 290 11.89 7.73 -21.73
N HIS A 291 11.45 8.79 -21.06
CA HIS A 291 11.95 9.14 -19.74
C HIS A 291 11.24 8.41 -18.60
N LEU A 292 9.95 8.11 -18.71
CA LEU A 292 9.14 7.59 -17.59
C LEU A 292 8.61 6.16 -17.81
N VAL A 293 8.61 5.67 -19.05
CA VAL A 293 8.11 4.33 -19.40
C VAL A 293 9.28 3.37 -19.64
N LEU A 294 10.19 3.70 -20.55
CA LEU A 294 11.35 2.82 -20.85
C LEU A 294 12.26 2.62 -19.63
N SER A 295 12.50 3.68 -18.86
CA SER A 295 13.30 3.63 -17.63
C SER A 295 12.69 2.77 -16.53
N ALA A 296 11.39 2.44 -16.62
CA ALA A 296 10.69 1.61 -15.65
C ALA A 296 10.65 0.13 -16.05
N GLN A 297 11.17 -0.23 -17.23
CA GLN A 297 11.27 -1.63 -17.64
C GLN A 297 12.27 -2.38 -16.76
N VAL A 298 11.90 -3.60 -16.38
CA VAL A 298 12.72 -4.48 -15.54
C VAL A 298 13.02 -5.75 -16.32
N SER A 299 14.30 -6.04 -16.52
CA SER A 299 14.75 -7.28 -17.14
C SER A 299 14.91 -8.41 -16.12
N LEU A 300 14.89 -9.67 -16.58
CA LEU A 300 15.19 -10.83 -15.73
C LEU A 300 16.60 -10.75 -15.12
N LYS A 301 17.60 -10.23 -15.87
CA LYS A 301 18.91 -9.92 -15.32
C LYS A 301 18.84 -8.91 -14.16
N GLN A 302 18.00 -7.88 -14.24
CA GLN A 302 17.81 -6.95 -13.12
C GLN A 302 17.13 -7.59 -11.90
N VAL A 303 16.19 -8.53 -12.12
CA VAL A 303 15.61 -9.35 -11.05
C VAL A 303 16.68 -10.23 -10.38
N ALA A 304 17.56 -10.85 -11.18
CA ALA A 304 18.69 -11.62 -10.66
C ALA A 304 19.68 -10.73 -9.90
N ALA A 305 19.93 -9.49 -10.35
CA ALA A 305 20.79 -8.53 -9.64
C ALA A 305 20.20 -8.14 -8.29
N HIS A 306 18.89 -7.92 -8.26
CA HIS A 306 18.16 -7.66 -7.03
C HIS A 306 18.30 -8.81 -6.04
N TYR A 307 18.09 -10.05 -6.49
CA TYR A 307 18.30 -11.24 -5.66
C TYR A 307 19.74 -11.33 -5.14
N ALA A 308 20.72 -11.23 -6.04
CA ALA A 308 22.14 -11.36 -5.72
C ALA A 308 22.61 -10.32 -4.69
N ILE A 309 22.29 -9.04 -4.89
CA ILE A 309 22.71 -7.99 -3.97
C ILE A 309 22.03 -8.14 -2.60
N SER A 310 20.75 -8.52 -2.57
CA SER A 310 20.06 -8.73 -1.28
C SER A 310 20.52 -10.00 -0.56
N SER A 311 20.98 -11.03 -1.27
CA SER A 311 21.45 -12.29 -0.66
C SER A 311 22.68 -12.12 0.22
N LEU A 312 23.44 -11.02 0.04
CA LEU A 312 24.54 -10.65 0.94
C LEU A 312 24.07 -10.37 2.37
N PHE A 313 22.82 -9.93 2.54
CA PHE A 313 22.25 -9.50 3.82
C PHE A 313 21.06 -10.35 4.27
N THR A 314 20.56 -11.21 3.39
CA THR A 314 19.36 -12.01 3.60
C THR A 314 19.64 -13.46 3.24
N ALA A 315 19.49 -14.37 4.19
CA ALA A 315 19.52 -15.80 3.91
C ALA A 315 18.19 -16.22 3.28
N TYR A 316 18.22 -16.52 1.98
CA TYR A 316 17.04 -16.98 1.26
C TYR A 316 16.88 -18.51 1.37
N PRO A 317 15.63 -19.02 1.41
CA PRO A 317 15.36 -20.43 1.17
C PRO A 317 15.71 -20.80 -0.29
N THR A 318 15.79 -22.11 -0.58
CA THR A 318 16.09 -22.61 -1.93
C THR A 318 15.13 -22.06 -2.99
N GLU A 319 13.84 -21.97 -2.67
CA GLU A 319 12.86 -21.30 -3.52
C GLU A 319 12.34 -20.05 -2.81
N HIS A 320 12.51 -18.90 -3.45
CA HIS A 320 12.06 -17.62 -2.93
C HIS A 320 11.28 -16.83 -3.98
N ARG A 321 10.18 -16.19 -3.58
CA ARG A 321 9.37 -15.37 -4.48
C ARG A 321 9.88 -13.92 -4.49
N VAL A 322 10.26 -13.44 -5.67
CA VAL A 322 10.65 -12.05 -5.94
C VAL A 322 9.58 -11.43 -6.85
N TYR A 323 8.63 -10.71 -6.26
CA TYR A 323 7.45 -10.16 -6.95
C TYR A 323 6.68 -11.24 -7.75
N CYS A 324 6.71 -11.20 -9.08
CA CYS A 324 6.05 -12.18 -9.96
C CYS A 324 7.02 -13.24 -10.52
N TYR A 325 8.17 -13.43 -9.88
CA TYR A 325 9.16 -14.43 -10.24
C TYR A 325 9.44 -15.36 -9.06
N THR A 326 9.60 -16.64 -9.37
CA THR A 326 10.18 -17.61 -8.45
C THR A 326 11.67 -17.72 -8.73
N ALA A 327 12.48 -17.53 -7.69
CA ALA A 327 13.93 -17.63 -7.70
C ALA A 327 14.35 -18.93 -7.01
N GLU A 328 14.85 -19.88 -7.79
CA GLU A 328 15.39 -21.16 -7.30
C GLU A 328 16.93 -21.06 -7.23
N GLN A 329 17.45 -21.07 -6.00
CA GLN A 329 18.88 -21.08 -5.70
C GLN A 329 19.46 -22.48 -5.85
N ILE A 330 20.21 -22.70 -6.93
CA ILE A 330 20.83 -24.00 -7.24
C ILE A 330 22.17 -24.14 -6.51
N ASP A 331 22.97 -23.08 -6.47
CA ASP A 331 24.23 -23.01 -5.72
C ASP A 331 24.45 -21.60 -5.18
N TYR A 332 25.11 -21.50 -4.03
CA TYR A 332 25.45 -20.22 -3.41
C TYR A 332 26.67 -20.37 -2.51
N GLN A 333 27.65 -19.48 -2.67
CA GLN A 333 28.76 -19.36 -1.74
C GLN A 333 29.04 -17.89 -1.47
N LEU A 334 29.20 -17.56 -0.19
CA LEU A 334 29.58 -16.24 0.31
C LEU A 334 30.92 -16.35 1.04
N GLN A 335 31.87 -15.48 0.72
CA GLN A 335 33.11 -15.31 1.46
C GLN A 335 33.32 -13.84 1.79
N SER A 336 33.70 -13.57 3.04
CA SER A 336 34.02 -12.21 3.51
C SER A 336 35.49 -12.11 3.90
N MET A 337 36.11 -10.97 3.57
CA MET A 337 37.48 -10.63 3.91
C MET A 337 37.53 -9.18 4.39
N GLY A 338 37.53 -9.00 5.72
CA GLY A 338 37.41 -7.68 6.34
C GLY A 338 36.10 -7.01 5.91
N PRO A 339 36.14 -5.80 5.32
CA PRO A 339 34.94 -5.10 4.84
C PRO A 339 34.42 -5.62 3.50
N LEU A 340 35.18 -6.47 2.78
CA LEU A 340 34.80 -6.99 1.49
C LEU A 340 33.97 -8.26 1.66
N SER A 341 32.90 -8.39 0.88
CA SER A 341 32.11 -9.62 0.79
C SER A 341 31.82 -9.98 -0.65
N LEU A 342 32.13 -11.20 -1.05
CA LEU A 342 31.88 -11.73 -2.38
C LEU A 342 30.92 -12.91 -2.29
N ALA A 343 29.79 -12.82 -2.97
CA ALA A 343 28.93 -13.97 -3.22
C ALA A 343 28.97 -14.37 -4.69
N VAL A 344 29.04 -15.69 -4.93
CA VAL A 344 28.93 -16.30 -6.25
C VAL A 344 27.84 -17.36 -6.18
N GLY A 345 26.92 -17.36 -7.14
CA GLY A 345 25.78 -18.27 -7.12
C GLY A 345 25.22 -18.61 -8.50
N GLN A 346 24.38 -19.64 -8.49
CA GLN A 346 23.63 -20.15 -9.63
C GLN A 346 22.14 -20.04 -9.31
N LEU A 347 21.40 -19.38 -10.18
CA LEU A 347 20.01 -19.02 -9.96
C LEU A 347 19.16 -19.37 -11.18
N ARG A 348 18.02 -20.01 -10.96
CA ARG A 348 16.97 -20.13 -11.98
C ARG A 348 15.81 -19.23 -11.61
N LEU A 349 15.50 -18.28 -12.49
CA LEU A 349 14.33 -17.43 -12.38
C LEU A 349 13.23 -18.00 -13.26
N VAL A 350 11.99 -18.01 -12.77
CA VAL A 350 10.80 -18.43 -13.52
C VAL A 350 9.69 -17.40 -13.29
N SER A 351 9.10 -16.85 -14.35
CA SER A 351 7.93 -15.99 -14.26
C SER A 351 6.71 -16.79 -13.82
N GLU A 352 6.01 -16.33 -12.79
CA GLU A 352 4.70 -16.89 -12.39
C GLU A 352 3.58 -16.52 -13.37
N ILE A 353 3.85 -15.61 -14.32
CA ILE A 353 2.85 -15.07 -15.25
C ILE A 353 2.92 -15.79 -16.60
N THR A 354 4.12 -15.83 -17.20
CA THR A 354 4.35 -16.35 -18.55
C THR A 354 5.09 -17.69 -18.56
N TRP A 355 5.60 -18.14 -17.41
CA TRP A 355 6.51 -19.29 -17.27
C TRP A 355 7.84 -19.17 -18.02
N GLU A 356 8.14 -17.99 -18.56
CA GLU A 356 9.48 -17.67 -19.04
C GLU A 356 10.50 -17.92 -17.93
N SER A 357 11.58 -18.62 -18.27
CA SER A 357 12.65 -18.95 -17.33
C SER A 357 14.01 -18.57 -17.87
N GLU A 358 14.85 -18.03 -16.99
CA GLU A 358 16.25 -17.76 -17.28
C GLU A 358 17.12 -18.42 -16.21
N HIS A 359 18.18 -19.08 -16.67
CA HIS A 359 19.14 -19.74 -15.82
C HIS A 359 20.46 -18.97 -15.87
N VAL A 360 20.84 -18.36 -14.75
CA VAL A 360 21.94 -17.40 -14.66
C VAL A 360 22.96 -17.80 -13.61
N THR A 361 24.19 -17.33 -13.83
CA THR A 361 25.23 -17.24 -12.82
C THR A 361 25.38 -15.78 -12.42
N PHE A 362 25.54 -15.52 -11.13
CA PHE A 362 25.84 -14.19 -10.63
C PHE A 362 27.10 -14.19 -9.77
N ALA A 363 27.78 -13.05 -9.75
CA ALA A 363 28.76 -12.69 -8.74
C ALA A 363 28.44 -11.30 -8.23
N VAL A 364 28.52 -11.08 -6.92
CA VAL A 364 28.33 -9.78 -6.30
C VAL A 364 29.42 -9.52 -5.27
N LEU A 365 30.13 -8.42 -5.46
CA LEU A 365 31.13 -7.91 -4.54
C LEU A 365 30.57 -6.67 -3.84
N HIS A 366 30.52 -6.70 -2.51
CA HIS A 366 30.29 -5.53 -1.67
C HIS A 366 31.65 -5.00 -1.19
N LEU A 367 31.91 -3.74 -1.49
CA LEU A 367 33.18 -3.06 -1.22
C LEU A 367 33.19 -2.37 0.16
N GLY A 368 32.06 -2.39 0.86
CA GLY A 368 31.77 -1.56 2.02
C GLY A 368 30.88 -0.38 1.67
N GLY A 369 30.29 0.25 2.69
CA GLY A 369 29.37 1.37 2.49
C GLY A 369 28.23 0.99 1.53
N TRP A 370 28.00 1.81 0.51
CA TRP A 370 26.93 1.63 -0.49
C TRP A 370 27.45 1.12 -1.85
N ASP A 371 28.71 0.68 -1.91
CA ASP A 371 29.38 0.31 -3.14
C ASP A 371 29.24 -1.19 -3.43
N PHE A 372 28.49 -1.49 -4.48
CA PHE A 372 28.23 -2.86 -4.94
C PHE A 372 28.64 -3.01 -6.39
N HIS A 373 29.25 -4.16 -6.70
CA HIS A 373 29.59 -4.55 -8.04
C HIS A 373 29.01 -5.94 -8.32
N CYS A 374 27.92 -6.00 -9.10
CA CYS A 374 27.22 -7.24 -9.42
C CYS A 374 27.27 -7.52 -10.93
N CYS A 375 27.71 -8.73 -11.29
CA CYS A 375 27.76 -9.21 -12.67
C CYS A 375 26.88 -10.45 -12.82
N ILE A 376 26.19 -10.54 -13.96
CA ILE A 376 25.21 -11.60 -14.25
C ILE A 376 25.38 -12.06 -15.68
N GLN A 377 25.45 -13.37 -15.87
CA GLN A 377 25.49 -13.96 -17.20
C GLN A 377 24.64 -15.23 -17.27
N PRO A 378 24.21 -15.65 -18.47
CA PRO A 378 23.59 -16.97 -18.66
C PRO A 378 24.50 -18.08 -18.15
N PHE A 379 23.92 -19.13 -17.57
CA PHE A 379 24.67 -20.28 -17.10
C PHE A 379 25.32 -21.04 -18.28
N ALA A 380 26.65 -20.99 -18.36
CA ALA A 380 27.43 -21.59 -19.45
C ALA A 380 27.85 -23.06 -19.21
N GLY A 381 27.32 -23.71 -18.18
CA GLY A 381 27.65 -25.09 -17.83
C GLY A 381 28.49 -25.24 -16.55
N ARG A 382 28.50 -26.45 -15.98
CA ARG A 382 29.10 -26.72 -14.66
C ARG A 382 30.60 -26.45 -14.60
N ARG A 383 31.35 -26.82 -15.65
CA ARG A 383 32.81 -26.62 -15.70
C ARG A 383 33.16 -25.13 -15.67
N ALA A 384 32.56 -24.33 -16.56
CA ALA A 384 32.77 -22.89 -16.61
C ALA A 384 32.37 -22.21 -15.29
N TYR A 385 31.28 -22.66 -14.67
CA TYR A 385 30.86 -22.18 -13.35
C TYR A 385 31.89 -22.49 -12.25
N SER A 386 32.40 -23.73 -12.18
CA SER A 386 33.42 -24.10 -11.19
C SER A 386 34.73 -23.35 -11.37
N GLU A 387 35.19 -23.18 -12.62
CA GLU A 387 36.39 -22.39 -12.96
C GLU A 387 36.20 -20.91 -12.56
N LEU A 388 35.06 -20.31 -12.92
CA LEU A 388 34.70 -18.93 -12.54
C LEU A 388 34.68 -18.74 -11.03
N LYS A 389 34.02 -19.65 -10.31
CA LYS A 389 33.88 -19.60 -8.86
C LYS A 389 35.24 -19.68 -8.16
N HIS A 390 36.09 -20.62 -8.59
CA HIS A 390 37.44 -20.77 -8.06
C HIS A 390 38.29 -19.51 -8.27
N GLU A 391 38.32 -19.00 -9.50
CA GLU A 391 39.13 -17.85 -9.87
C GLU A 391 38.72 -16.58 -9.11
N LEU A 392 37.41 -16.33 -8.94
CA LEU A 392 36.92 -15.17 -8.20
C LEU A 392 37.26 -15.21 -6.71
N PHE A 393 37.10 -16.37 -6.07
CA PHE A 393 37.47 -16.50 -4.65
C PHE A 393 38.98 -16.45 -4.44
N GLU A 394 39.77 -16.98 -5.38
CA GLU A 394 41.24 -16.82 -5.36
C GLU A 394 41.65 -15.35 -5.52
N ALA A 395 41.03 -14.61 -6.44
CA ALA A 395 41.28 -13.19 -6.64
C ALA A 395 40.94 -12.36 -5.39
N LEU A 396 39.84 -12.68 -4.69
CA LEU A 396 39.50 -12.03 -3.43
C LEU A 396 40.57 -12.26 -2.37
N GLN A 397 41.11 -13.48 -2.29
CA GLN A 397 42.11 -13.87 -1.29
C GLN A 397 43.49 -13.27 -1.53
N GLN A 398 43.94 -13.24 -2.79
CA GLN A 398 45.33 -12.88 -3.12
C GLN A 398 45.52 -11.45 -3.61
N ALA A 399 44.47 -10.82 -4.17
CA ALA A 399 44.65 -9.66 -5.06
C ALA A 399 43.73 -8.46 -4.74
N GLY A 400 42.88 -8.59 -3.72
CA GLY A 400 42.02 -7.51 -3.21
C GLY A 400 40.89 -7.10 -4.16
N ALA A 401 40.20 -6.00 -3.81
CA ALA A 401 38.96 -5.59 -4.48
C ALA A 401 39.12 -5.26 -5.97
N ALA A 402 40.14 -4.48 -6.35
CA ALA A 402 40.33 -4.05 -7.73
C ALA A 402 40.55 -5.22 -8.70
N GLN A 403 41.36 -6.21 -8.29
CA GLN A 403 41.62 -7.39 -9.12
C GLN A 403 40.43 -8.35 -9.15
N THR A 404 39.65 -8.40 -8.07
CA THR A 404 38.37 -9.12 -8.08
C THR A 404 37.41 -8.52 -9.10
N ILE A 405 37.27 -7.19 -9.16
CA ILE A 405 36.43 -6.49 -10.16
C ILE A 405 36.93 -6.77 -11.59
N LEU A 406 38.24 -6.70 -11.82
CA LEU A 406 38.83 -7.00 -13.13
C LEU A 406 38.59 -8.46 -13.54
N ALA A 407 38.70 -9.41 -12.60
CA ALA A 407 38.35 -10.81 -12.84
C ALA A 407 36.86 -10.97 -13.17
N MET A 408 35.97 -10.28 -12.43
CA MET A 408 34.53 -10.28 -12.73
C MET A 408 34.25 -9.76 -14.15
N HIS A 409 34.83 -8.63 -14.55
CA HIS A 409 34.67 -8.10 -15.92
C HIS A 409 35.22 -9.03 -17.01
N ARG A 410 36.31 -9.76 -16.73
CA ARG A 410 36.90 -10.72 -17.68
C ARG A 410 36.03 -11.96 -17.84
N LEU A 411 35.48 -12.46 -16.73
CA LEU A 411 34.76 -13.73 -16.65
C LEU A 411 33.28 -13.61 -17.01
N PHE A 412 32.66 -12.46 -16.76
CA PHE A 412 31.27 -12.19 -17.10
C PHE A 412 31.18 -11.47 -18.43
N LYS A 413 30.63 -12.17 -19.43
CA LYS A 413 30.43 -11.64 -20.78
C LYS A 413 28.94 -11.64 -21.11
N ASP A 414 28.51 -10.63 -21.84
CA ASP A 414 27.18 -10.62 -22.44
C ASP A 414 27.10 -11.58 -23.63
N ALA A 415 25.87 -11.85 -24.09
CA ALA A 415 25.58 -12.80 -25.16
C ALA A 415 26.34 -12.49 -26.46
N ASP A 416 26.66 -11.22 -26.72
CA ASP A 416 27.43 -10.75 -27.88
C ASP A 416 28.95 -10.75 -27.65
N GLY A 417 29.42 -11.33 -26.53
CA GLY A 417 30.84 -11.37 -26.16
C GLY A 417 31.42 -10.06 -25.60
N GLY A 418 30.59 -9.02 -25.45
CA GLY A 418 30.94 -7.75 -24.80
C GLY A 418 30.99 -7.85 -23.27
N ALA A 419 31.59 -6.85 -22.62
CA ALA A 419 31.61 -6.78 -21.16
C ALA A 419 30.21 -6.52 -20.61
N THR A 420 29.76 -7.32 -19.64
CA THR A 420 28.46 -7.11 -19.00
C THR A 420 28.46 -5.81 -18.19
N HIS A 421 27.41 -5.00 -18.35
CA HIS A 421 27.24 -3.81 -17.51
C HIS A 421 26.98 -4.23 -16.06
N PRO A 422 27.79 -3.73 -15.10
CA PRO A 422 27.62 -4.11 -13.71
C PRO A 422 26.37 -3.46 -13.11
N TYR A 423 25.69 -4.24 -12.27
CA TYR A 423 24.59 -3.77 -11.45
C TYR A 423 25.11 -3.27 -10.10
N SER A 424 24.47 -2.23 -9.59
CA SER A 424 24.78 -1.58 -8.31
C SER A 424 23.51 -1.41 -7.48
N LEU A 425 23.65 -0.77 -6.31
CA LEU A 425 22.52 -0.43 -5.46
C LEU A 425 21.42 0.39 -6.18
N GLN A 426 21.79 1.16 -7.21
CA GLN A 426 20.85 1.97 -7.99
C GLN A 426 19.90 1.15 -8.86
N ASN A 427 20.30 -0.08 -9.23
CA ASN A 427 19.52 -0.97 -10.08
C ASN A 427 18.50 -1.81 -9.30
N LEU A 428 18.52 -1.78 -7.97
CA LEU A 428 17.53 -2.47 -7.14
C LEU A 428 16.19 -1.74 -7.18
N PHE A 429 15.13 -2.53 -6.99
CA PHE A 429 13.80 -2.00 -6.71
C PHE A 429 13.81 -1.11 -5.47
N ALA A 430 13.01 -0.06 -5.50
CA ALA A 430 13.08 1.04 -4.53
C ALA A 430 12.92 0.57 -3.07
N GLU A 431 12.01 -0.38 -2.82
CA GLU A 431 11.76 -0.91 -1.48
C GLU A 431 12.99 -1.59 -0.89
N GLU A 432 13.60 -2.49 -1.65
CA GLU A 432 14.79 -3.24 -1.20
C GLU A 432 16.02 -2.33 -1.13
N ARG A 433 16.15 -1.40 -2.07
CA ARG A 433 17.18 -0.36 -2.02
C ARG A 433 17.12 0.41 -0.70
N HIS A 434 15.93 0.88 -0.32
CA HIS A 434 15.74 1.59 0.96
C HIS A 434 16.01 0.69 2.17
N ARG A 435 15.62 -0.60 2.13
CA ARG A 435 15.92 -1.56 3.20
C ARG A 435 17.42 -1.72 3.38
N ILE A 436 18.17 -1.98 2.31
CA ILE A 436 19.62 -2.17 2.34
C ILE A 436 20.32 -0.88 2.79
N MET A 437 19.93 0.28 2.28
CA MET A 437 20.47 1.57 2.74
C MET A 437 20.30 1.75 4.26
N ARG A 438 19.10 1.49 4.80
CA ARG A 438 18.85 1.55 6.24
C ARG A 438 19.71 0.57 7.02
N LEU A 439 19.88 -0.66 6.50
CA LEU A 439 20.70 -1.69 7.14
C LEU A 439 22.17 -1.26 7.23
N LEU A 440 22.73 -0.78 6.12
CA LEU A 440 24.12 -0.33 6.01
C LEU A 440 24.40 0.91 6.86
N SER A 441 23.41 1.78 7.05
CA SER A 441 23.53 2.97 7.90
C SER A 441 23.42 2.67 9.40
N ARG A 442 23.00 1.47 9.84
CA ARG A 442 22.78 1.18 11.27
C ARG A 442 24.01 1.37 12.13
N GLU A 443 25.17 0.87 11.68
CA GLU A 443 26.39 0.98 12.47
C GLU A 443 26.88 2.43 12.56
N THR A 444 26.83 3.16 11.45
CA THR A 444 27.17 4.60 11.43
C THR A 444 26.25 5.39 12.34
N LEU A 445 24.94 5.16 12.27
CA LEU A 445 23.96 5.81 13.16
C LEU A 445 24.22 5.47 14.62
N LYS A 446 24.51 4.20 14.95
CA LYS A 446 24.85 3.80 16.32
C LYS A 446 26.10 4.52 16.85
N ARG A 447 27.13 4.70 16.00
CA ARG A 447 28.34 5.47 16.37
C ARG A 447 28.03 6.95 16.56
N LEU A 448 27.18 7.54 15.71
CA LEU A 448 26.73 8.92 15.86
C LEU A 448 25.93 9.11 17.15
N ASP A 449 25.03 8.18 17.49
CA ASP A 449 24.26 8.21 18.74
C ASP A 449 25.19 8.22 19.97
N GLN A 450 26.25 7.42 19.95
CA GLN A 450 27.27 7.40 21.01
C GLN A 450 28.03 8.72 21.10
N LEU A 451 28.43 9.29 19.96
CA LEU A 451 29.13 10.58 19.91
C LEU A 451 28.26 11.72 20.45
N TYR A 452 27.00 11.84 20.01
CA TYR A 452 26.08 12.86 20.52
C TYR A 452 25.79 12.68 22.01
N THR A 453 25.63 11.43 22.47
CA THR A 453 25.46 11.13 23.89
C THR A 453 26.67 11.56 24.70
N GLN A 454 27.89 11.34 24.20
CA GLN A 454 29.12 11.75 24.87
C GLN A 454 29.22 13.29 24.92
N VAL A 455 29.03 13.97 23.79
CA VAL A 455 29.06 15.44 23.71
C VAL A 455 28.02 16.05 24.66
N TYR A 456 26.82 15.49 24.71
CA TYR A 456 25.77 15.94 25.62
C TYR A 456 26.18 15.79 27.09
N ARG A 457 26.71 14.62 27.48
CA ARG A 457 27.16 14.36 28.85
C ARG A 457 28.29 15.28 29.28
N ASP A 458 29.29 15.47 28.44
CA ASP A 458 30.46 16.28 28.75
C ASP A 458 30.12 17.77 28.90
N ASN A 459 29.06 18.22 28.22
CA ASN A 459 28.65 19.63 28.19
C ASN A 459 27.33 19.89 28.93
N TYR A 460 26.81 18.94 29.71
CA TYR A 460 25.53 19.07 30.41
C TYR A 460 25.49 20.31 31.31
N ALA A 461 26.53 20.51 32.12
CA ALA A 461 26.62 21.65 33.04
C ALA A 461 26.68 23.00 32.30
N VAL A 462 27.32 23.03 31.13
CA VAL A 462 27.40 24.21 30.27
C VAL A 462 26.02 24.52 29.69
N LEU A 463 25.36 23.52 29.12
CA LEU A 463 24.00 23.65 28.59
C LEU A 463 23.02 24.15 29.67
N MET A 464 23.10 23.59 30.88
CA MET A 464 22.32 24.05 32.03
C MET A 464 22.59 25.51 32.40
N ALA A 465 23.85 25.95 32.34
CA ALA A 465 24.20 27.34 32.64
C ALA A 465 23.56 28.33 31.65
N PHE A 466 23.58 28.02 30.35
CA PHE A 466 22.91 28.86 29.34
C PHE A 466 21.41 28.99 29.60
N TYR A 467 20.73 27.88 29.90
CA TYR A 467 19.29 27.92 30.19
C TYR A 467 18.96 28.63 31.51
N ARG A 468 19.78 28.45 32.54
CA ARG A 468 19.61 29.13 33.83
C ARG A 468 19.78 30.64 33.71
N ASP A 469 20.76 31.07 32.93
CA ASP A 469 21.12 32.48 32.77
C ASP A 469 20.34 33.14 31.61
N GLU A 470 19.33 32.44 31.05
CA GLU A 470 18.47 32.89 29.95
C GLU A 470 19.23 33.35 28.69
N LEU A 471 20.41 32.76 28.45
CA LEU A 471 21.25 33.06 27.31
C LEU A 471 20.88 32.19 26.10
N PRO A 472 21.10 32.67 24.86
CA PRO A 472 20.92 31.85 23.67
C PRO A 472 21.91 30.68 23.67
N VAL A 473 21.39 29.47 23.63
CA VAL A 473 22.18 28.23 23.62
C VAL A 473 22.84 28.05 22.25
N PRO A 474 24.14 27.72 22.18
CA PRO A 474 24.80 27.35 20.93
C PRO A 474 24.08 26.17 20.25
N PRO A 475 23.79 26.26 18.93
CA PRO A 475 22.99 25.25 18.24
C PRO A 475 23.62 23.85 18.30
N GLU A 476 24.94 23.73 18.35
CA GLU A 476 25.67 22.47 18.44
C GLU A 476 25.38 21.73 19.76
N LEU A 477 25.28 22.47 20.88
CA LEU A 477 24.93 21.91 22.19
C LEU A 477 23.45 21.50 22.25
N GLN A 478 22.57 22.29 21.63
CA GLN A 478 21.15 21.98 21.53
C GLN A 478 20.91 20.70 20.73
N VAL A 479 21.54 20.58 19.55
CA VAL A 479 21.44 19.38 18.70
C VAL A 479 21.98 18.15 19.42
N ALA A 480 23.10 18.26 20.14
CA ALA A 480 23.64 17.13 20.90
C ALA A 480 22.66 16.65 21.99
N ALA A 481 22.01 17.56 22.70
CA ALA A 481 20.99 17.23 23.69
C ALA A 481 19.75 16.58 23.05
N GLU A 482 19.24 17.14 21.96
CA GLU A 482 18.09 16.61 21.24
C GLU A 482 18.35 15.18 20.74
N MET A 483 19.48 14.94 20.09
CA MET A 483 19.85 13.63 19.56
C MET A 483 20.06 12.61 20.69
N ALA A 484 20.76 12.98 21.76
CA ALA A 484 21.00 12.09 22.90
C ALA A 484 19.69 11.71 23.62
N LEU A 485 18.78 12.66 23.83
CA LEU A 485 17.48 12.41 24.46
C LEU A 485 16.54 11.61 23.54
N CYS A 486 16.55 11.86 22.23
CA CYS A 486 15.81 11.06 21.26
C CYS A 486 16.25 9.59 21.29
N HIS A 487 17.57 9.36 21.26
CA HIS A 487 18.15 8.01 21.31
C HIS A 487 17.78 7.29 22.62
N ARG A 488 17.98 7.95 23.77
CA ARG A 488 17.60 7.41 25.09
C ARG A 488 16.10 7.08 25.18
N ALA A 489 15.23 7.96 24.68
CA ALA A 489 13.78 7.73 24.70
C ALA A 489 13.39 6.52 23.84
N LEU A 490 14.02 6.38 22.67
CA LEU A 490 13.79 5.26 21.78
C LEU A 490 14.22 3.92 22.42
N ASP A 491 15.38 3.90 23.06
CA ASP A 491 15.89 2.71 23.74
C ASP A 491 15.08 2.34 24.99
N ALA A 492 14.63 3.33 25.77
CA ALA A 492 13.72 3.12 26.89
C ALA A 492 12.37 2.56 26.41
N ALA A 493 11.79 3.11 25.33
CA ALA A 493 10.55 2.60 24.74
C ALA A 493 10.70 1.16 24.21
N ARG A 494 11.81 0.83 23.52
CA ARG A 494 12.09 -0.53 23.04
C ARG A 494 12.33 -1.52 24.19
N SER A 495 12.95 -1.07 25.28
CA SER A 495 13.16 -1.91 26.46
C SER A 495 11.85 -2.18 27.19
N LEU A 496 11.02 -1.15 27.32
CA LEU A 496 9.67 -1.27 27.87
C LEU A 496 8.80 -2.26 27.05
N GLU A 497 8.89 -2.26 25.71
CA GLU A 497 8.20 -3.23 24.84
C GLU A 497 8.66 -4.67 25.07
N ARG A 498 9.97 -4.89 25.25
CA ARG A 498 10.55 -6.22 25.52
C ARG A 498 10.12 -6.75 26.89
N ASP A 499 10.20 -5.92 27.92
CA ASP A 499 9.85 -6.29 29.30
C ASP A 499 8.37 -6.69 29.41
N MET A 500 7.49 -6.13 28.58
CA MET A 500 6.07 -6.48 28.50
C MET A 500 5.76 -7.75 27.68
N SER A 501 6.71 -8.25 26.90
CA SER A 501 6.53 -9.49 26.12
C SER A 501 6.83 -10.74 26.94
N GLU A 502 7.56 -10.60 28.04
CA GLU A 502 7.78 -11.65 29.03
C GLU A 502 6.54 -11.77 29.93
N ILE A 503 6.13 -13.00 30.26
CA ILE A 503 4.82 -13.36 30.86
C ILE A 503 4.58 -12.78 32.27
N ASP A 504 5.51 -11.98 32.80
CA ASP A 504 5.45 -11.42 34.15
C ASP A 504 5.15 -9.92 34.11
N ALA A 505 3.91 -9.59 33.71
CA ALA A 505 3.39 -8.24 33.51
C ALA A 505 3.33 -7.36 34.78
N GLY A 506 3.89 -7.81 35.92
CA GLY A 506 3.94 -7.11 37.19
C GLY A 506 5.36 -6.76 37.68
N THR A 507 6.40 -6.92 36.87
CA THR A 507 7.79 -6.74 37.33
C THR A 507 8.21 -5.27 37.49
N GLU A 508 9.02 -4.98 38.51
CA GLU A 508 9.67 -3.69 38.80
C GLU A 508 10.36 -3.06 37.57
N LYS A 509 10.76 -3.87 36.58
CA LYS A 509 11.47 -3.46 35.36
C LYS A 509 10.64 -2.57 34.43
N GLY A 510 9.36 -2.89 34.21
CA GLY A 510 8.48 -2.04 33.38
C GLY A 510 8.27 -0.65 34.01
N CYS A 511 8.20 -0.59 35.33
CA CYS A 511 8.16 0.67 36.09
C CYS A 511 9.45 1.47 35.96
N ILE A 512 10.62 0.82 35.88
CA ILE A 512 11.92 1.49 35.66
C ILE A 512 11.93 2.19 34.30
N GLN A 513 11.54 1.51 33.22
CA GLN A 513 11.59 2.11 31.88
C GLN A 513 10.57 3.25 31.70
N LEU A 514 9.37 3.15 32.29
CA LEU A 514 8.43 4.28 32.34
C LEU A 514 9.00 5.47 33.12
N THR A 515 9.69 5.21 34.22
CA THR A 515 10.35 6.27 35.02
C THR A 515 11.48 6.93 34.23
N GLU A 516 12.25 6.17 33.45
CA GLU A 516 13.28 6.73 32.57
C GLU A 516 12.66 7.62 31.48
N LEU A 517 11.56 7.20 30.85
CA LEU A 517 10.85 8.04 29.88
C LEU A 517 10.28 9.32 30.51
N GLU A 518 9.82 9.28 31.77
CA GLU A 518 9.42 10.48 32.51
C GLU A 518 10.59 11.43 32.77
N ALA A 519 11.73 10.90 33.17
CA ALA A 519 12.94 11.67 33.40
C ALA A 519 13.40 12.35 32.09
N ILE A 520 13.40 11.61 30.97
CA ILE A 520 13.72 12.14 29.65
C ILE A 520 12.74 13.25 29.24
N ALA A 521 11.44 13.08 29.52
CA ALA A 521 10.46 14.10 29.20
C ALA A 521 10.66 15.40 30.01
N GLN A 522 11.03 15.27 31.29
CA GLN A 522 11.36 16.41 32.14
C GLN A 522 12.62 17.13 31.66
N GLU A 523 13.66 16.36 31.32
CA GLU A 523 14.94 16.84 30.82
C GLU A 523 14.78 17.53 29.45
N ALA A 524 14.00 16.94 28.54
CA ALA A 524 13.67 17.53 27.25
C ALA A 524 12.89 18.84 27.41
N LYS A 525 11.97 18.92 28.38
CA LYS A 525 11.25 20.16 28.69
C LYS A 525 12.17 21.23 29.26
N LEU A 526 13.10 20.85 30.15
CA LEU A 526 14.09 21.74 30.74
C LEU A 526 14.97 22.39 29.67
N PHE A 527 15.44 21.59 28.71
CA PHE A 527 16.30 22.03 27.60
C PHE A 527 15.54 22.41 26.33
N ARG A 528 14.21 22.58 26.40
CA ARG A 528 13.34 22.94 25.27
C ARG A 528 13.59 22.08 24.00
N CYS A 529 13.98 20.83 24.18
CA CYS A 529 14.33 19.90 23.12
C CYS A 529 13.08 19.42 22.38
N GLN A 530 13.15 19.37 21.05
CA GLN A 530 12.11 18.76 20.22
C GLN A 530 12.44 17.29 19.93
N LEU A 531 11.70 16.37 20.56
CA LEU A 531 11.93 14.94 20.37
C LEU A 531 11.13 14.40 19.18
N ASN A 532 11.81 14.15 18.05
CA ASN A 532 11.20 13.52 16.88
C ASN A 532 11.44 12.01 16.88
N ILE A 533 10.59 11.26 17.58
CA ILE A 533 10.73 9.81 17.80
C ILE A 533 9.49 9.01 17.33
N PRO A 534 9.23 8.93 16.01
CA PRO A 534 8.03 8.27 15.47
C PRO A 534 7.98 6.76 15.76
N GLU A 535 9.13 6.10 15.92
CA GLU A 535 9.20 4.69 16.32
C GLU A 535 8.75 4.50 17.77
N ALA A 536 9.20 5.35 18.69
CA ALA A 536 8.79 5.30 20.10
C ALA A 536 7.28 5.55 20.23
N LYS A 537 6.72 6.51 19.47
CA LYS A 537 5.27 6.73 19.36
C LYS A 537 4.54 5.43 19.01
N LYS A 538 4.91 4.77 17.91
CA LYS A 538 4.27 3.53 17.45
C LYS A 538 4.41 2.40 18.46
N THR A 539 5.54 2.29 19.15
CA THR A 539 5.74 1.30 20.22
C THR A 539 4.79 1.59 21.39
N ILE A 540 4.73 2.82 21.87
CA ILE A 540 3.85 3.22 22.98
C ILE A 540 2.36 3.01 22.61
N GLU A 541 1.93 3.35 21.40
CA GLU A 541 0.55 3.11 20.94
C GLU A 541 0.19 1.61 20.94
N ARG A 542 1.07 0.76 20.39
CA ARG A 542 0.89 -0.70 20.41
C ARG A 542 0.82 -1.25 21.82
N MET A 543 1.65 -0.71 22.71
CA MET A 543 1.69 -1.09 24.11
C MET A 543 0.42 -0.72 24.85
N ILE A 544 -0.07 0.52 24.71
CA ILE A 544 -1.34 0.95 25.30
C ILE A 544 -2.47 0.03 24.83
N LEU A 545 -2.54 -0.25 23.52
CA LEU A 545 -3.56 -1.12 22.96
C LEU A 545 -3.49 -2.55 23.54
N ARG A 546 -2.29 -3.13 23.66
CA ARG A 546 -2.11 -4.48 24.21
C ARG A 546 -2.44 -4.54 25.70
N SER A 547 -1.96 -3.59 26.49
CA SER A 547 -2.28 -3.48 27.92
C SER A 547 -3.77 -3.31 28.15
N LEU A 548 -4.42 -2.48 27.34
CA LEU A 548 -5.86 -2.27 27.39
C LEU A 548 -6.64 -3.53 27.04
N TRP A 549 -6.21 -4.27 26.01
CA TRP A 549 -6.85 -5.52 25.63
C TRP A 549 -6.78 -6.55 26.77
N HIS A 550 -5.61 -6.71 27.40
CA HIS A 550 -5.42 -7.58 28.56
C HIS A 550 -6.23 -7.11 29.77
N LEU A 551 -6.29 -5.80 30.05
CA LEU A 551 -7.12 -5.23 31.10
C LEU A 551 -8.60 -5.55 30.91
N LEU A 552 -9.08 -5.61 29.67
CA LEU A 552 -10.51 -5.80 29.38
C LEU A 552 -10.93 -7.27 29.31
N HIS A 553 -10.03 -8.19 28.94
CA HIS A 553 -10.38 -9.60 28.70
C HIS A 553 -9.78 -10.58 29.70
N ASP A 554 -8.62 -10.26 30.29
CA ASP A 554 -7.84 -11.13 31.18
C ASP A 554 -7.57 -10.45 32.54
N SER A 555 -8.49 -9.59 33.01
CA SER A 555 -8.29 -8.81 34.24
C SER A 555 -8.24 -9.68 35.49
N ASN A 556 -7.22 -9.49 36.32
CA ASN A 556 -7.21 -9.96 37.70
C ASN A 556 -7.71 -8.82 38.62
N PRO A 557 -8.78 -9.01 39.40
CA PRO A 557 -9.30 -7.98 40.31
C PRO A 557 -8.25 -7.43 41.29
N ALA A 558 -7.24 -8.23 41.66
CA ALA A 558 -6.17 -7.81 42.54
C ALA A 558 -5.15 -6.84 41.90
N THR A 559 -5.03 -6.81 40.57
CA THR A 559 -4.07 -5.96 39.82
C THR A 559 -4.74 -4.85 39.01
N LEU A 560 -6.07 -4.81 38.97
CA LEU A 560 -6.85 -3.89 38.14
C LEU A 560 -6.42 -2.42 38.29
N GLU A 561 -6.32 -1.92 39.53
CA GLU A 561 -5.90 -0.54 39.81
C GLU A 561 -4.47 -0.27 39.30
N SER A 562 -3.54 -1.21 39.52
CA SER A 562 -2.16 -1.07 39.05
C SER A 562 -2.05 -1.11 37.53
N ASP A 563 -2.87 -1.93 36.87
CA ASP A 563 -2.91 -2.04 35.41
C ASP A 563 -3.48 -0.77 34.75
N VAL A 564 -4.56 -0.22 35.33
CA VAL A 564 -5.12 1.07 34.94
C VAL A 564 -4.10 2.18 35.11
N GLN A 565 -3.48 2.29 36.29
CA GLN A 565 -2.47 3.31 36.59
C GLN A 565 -1.28 3.24 35.61
N ARG A 566 -0.85 2.03 35.23
CA ARG A 566 0.21 1.83 34.25
C ARG A 566 -0.17 2.36 32.86
N ILE A 567 -1.39 2.10 32.39
CA ILE A 567 -1.87 2.60 31.09
C ILE A 567 -1.94 4.12 31.12
N GLU A 568 -2.52 4.71 32.17
CA GLU A 568 -2.61 6.16 32.32
C GLU A 568 -1.24 6.82 32.38
N ARG A 569 -0.31 6.25 33.16
CA ARG A 569 1.08 6.73 33.24
C ARG A 569 1.76 6.68 31.88
N THR A 570 1.53 5.61 31.11
CA THR A 570 2.07 5.48 29.75
C THR A 570 1.53 6.57 28.81
N ILE A 571 0.22 6.88 28.89
CA ILE A 571 -0.41 7.97 28.13
C ILE A 571 0.17 9.33 28.55
N GLU A 572 0.35 9.56 29.86
CA GLU A 572 0.91 10.81 30.38
C GLU A 572 2.35 11.04 29.96
N VAL A 573 3.17 9.99 30.00
CA VAL A 573 4.55 10.03 29.51
C VAL A 573 4.58 10.45 28.05
N ALA A 574 3.76 9.83 27.21
CA ALA A 574 3.69 10.16 25.80
C ALA A 574 3.20 11.60 25.54
N GLN A 575 2.29 12.11 26.37
CA GLN A 575 1.86 13.50 26.35
C GLN A 575 3.01 14.44 26.74
N LYS A 576 3.76 14.14 27.80
CA LYS A 576 4.93 14.92 28.23
C LYS A 576 6.05 14.92 27.17
N LEU A 577 6.20 13.83 26.42
CA LEU A 577 7.11 13.71 25.28
C LEU A 577 6.58 14.34 23.98
N ASN A 578 5.37 14.91 23.98
CA ASN A 578 4.71 15.52 22.81
C ASN A 578 4.60 14.59 21.58
N LEU A 579 4.36 13.29 21.79
CA LEU A 579 4.32 12.31 20.70
C LEU A 579 3.06 12.39 19.82
N GLY A 580 1.99 13.03 20.30
CA GLY A 580 0.71 13.12 19.59
C GLY A 580 0.13 11.74 19.28
N LEU A 581 -0.17 10.95 20.32
CA LEU A 581 -0.68 9.58 20.20
C LEU A 581 -2.01 9.51 19.42
N SER A 582 -2.18 8.46 18.62
CA SER A 582 -3.41 8.08 17.95
C SER A 582 -4.05 6.91 18.70
N LEU A 583 -5.08 7.20 19.50
CA LEU A 583 -5.73 6.24 20.41
C LEU A 583 -7.06 5.68 19.87
N ASP A 584 -7.42 5.95 18.61
CA ASP A 584 -8.74 5.60 18.04
C ASP A 584 -9.13 4.14 18.28
N ARG A 585 -8.22 3.20 17.98
CA ARG A 585 -8.46 1.77 18.16
C ARG A 585 -8.59 1.36 19.63
N ALA A 586 -7.84 2.01 20.51
CA ALA A 586 -7.92 1.77 21.94
C ALA A 586 -9.28 2.27 22.48
N GLN A 587 -9.72 3.45 22.03
CA GLN A 587 -11.03 4.03 22.36
C GLN A 587 -12.18 3.14 21.87
N GLU A 588 -12.13 2.63 20.64
CA GLU A 588 -13.16 1.75 20.06
C GLU A 588 -13.32 0.45 20.85
N ILE A 589 -12.22 -0.23 21.15
CA ILE A 589 -12.23 -1.48 21.94
C ILE A 589 -12.76 -1.20 23.36
N TYR A 590 -12.28 -0.13 23.98
CA TYR A 590 -12.71 0.27 25.31
C TYR A 590 -14.21 0.57 25.36
N TYR A 591 -14.69 1.43 24.46
CA TYR A 591 -16.11 1.80 24.35
C TYR A 591 -16.98 0.57 24.10
N SER A 592 -16.57 -0.32 23.19
CA SER A 592 -17.32 -1.54 22.88
C SER A 592 -17.45 -2.45 24.11
N CYS A 593 -16.33 -2.72 24.81
CA CYS A 593 -16.31 -3.56 26.00
C CYS A 593 -17.09 -2.92 27.16
N LEU A 594 -16.89 -1.62 27.39
CA LEU A 594 -17.61 -0.88 28.43
C LEU A 594 -19.12 -0.97 28.25
N ASN A 595 -19.63 -0.69 27.04
CA ASN A 595 -21.07 -0.65 26.79
C ASN A 595 -21.74 -2.03 26.67
N HIS A 596 -21.05 -3.03 26.11
CA HIS A 596 -21.68 -4.32 25.81
C HIS A 596 -21.37 -5.40 26.85
N GLN A 597 -20.33 -5.24 27.67
CA GLN A 597 -19.90 -6.26 28.62
C GLN A 597 -19.92 -5.72 30.05
N ILE A 598 -19.14 -4.67 30.34
CA ILE A 598 -18.91 -4.19 31.71
C ILE A 598 -20.17 -3.55 32.31
N MET A 599 -20.77 -2.56 31.64
CA MET A 599 -21.93 -1.84 32.17
C MET A 599 -23.19 -2.72 32.30
N PRO A 600 -23.56 -3.58 31.34
CA PRO A 600 -24.72 -4.47 31.47
C PRO A 600 -24.59 -5.46 32.64
N GLN A 601 -23.40 -6.02 32.86
CA GLN A 601 -23.15 -6.91 34.01
C GLN A 601 -23.33 -6.17 35.35
N TYR A 602 -22.90 -4.91 35.40
CA TYR A 602 -23.04 -4.08 36.60
C TYR A 602 -24.51 -3.72 36.92
N LEU A 603 -25.28 -3.34 35.91
CA LEU A 603 -26.71 -3.02 36.06
C LEU A 603 -27.54 -4.25 36.46
N GLN A 604 -27.18 -5.45 35.98
CA GLN A 604 -27.83 -6.69 36.41
C GLN A 604 -27.53 -7.04 37.88
N ALA A 605 -26.29 -6.80 38.36
CA ALA A 605 -25.91 -7.04 39.75
C ALA A 605 -26.59 -6.08 40.75
N GLY A 606 -26.81 -4.82 40.35
CA GLY A 606 -27.50 -3.81 41.18
C GLY A 606 -28.99 -4.06 41.40
N LEU A 607 -29.68 -4.76 40.49
CA LEU A 607 -31.11 -5.09 40.59
C LEU A 607 -31.41 -6.24 41.58
N SER A 608 -30.39 -6.97 42.04
CA SER A 608 -30.51 -8.13 42.93
C SER A 608 -30.34 -7.82 44.44
N TRP A 609 -30.22 -6.55 44.84
CA TRP A 609 -29.93 -6.16 46.23
C TRP A 609 -31.20 -5.92 47.08
N SER A 610 -31.30 -6.57 48.26
CA SER A 610 -32.37 -6.37 49.26
C SER A 610 -31.78 -6.04 50.64
N PRO A 611 -32.31 -5.07 51.41
CA PRO A 611 -31.63 -4.54 52.62
C PRO A 611 -31.68 -5.45 53.86
N ALA A 612 -32.29 -6.63 53.79
CA ALA A 612 -32.69 -7.40 54.97
C ALA A 612 -31.68 -8.48 55.44
N GLN A 613 -30.54 -8.63 54.79
CA GLN A 613 -29.50 -9.57 55.23
C GLN A 613 -28.15 -8.87 55.24
N GLY A 614 -27.58 -8.72 56.44
CA GLY A 614 -26.28 -8.12 56.69
C GLY A 614 -25.13 -9.00 56.22
N ASP A 615 -25.06 -9.24 54.91
CA ASP A 615 -23.96 -9.96 54.28
C ASP A 615 -23.08 -8.98 53.50
N VAL A 616 -21.84 -8.84 53.97
CA VAL A 616 -20.82 -7.91 53.44
C VAL A 616 -20.26 -8.40 52.10
N SER A 617 -20.81 -9.48 51.54
CA SER A 617 -20.32 -10.20 50.36
C SER A 617 -20.79 -9.64 49.01
N CYS A 618 -21.82 -8.80 48.96
CA CYS A 618 -22.34 -8.18 47.72
C CYS A 618 -21.81 -6.75 47.47
N ARG A 619 -20.57 -6.45 47.88
CA ARG A 619 -19.77 -5.43 47.20
C ARG A 619 -19.15 -6.05 45.95
N VAL A 620 -19.95 -6.28 44.91
CA VAL A 620 -19.37 -6.33 43.56
C VAL A 620 -19.00 -4.88 43.25
N ASP A 621 -17.72 -4.60 43.50
CA ASP A 621 -17.19 -3.34 44.03
C ASP A 621 -17.38 -2.13 43.10
N LEU A 622 -18.14 -1.12 43.55
CA LEU A 622 -18.02 0.29 43.06
C LEU A 622 -16.54 0.74 43.00
N LEU A 623 -15.69 0.17 43.87
CA LEU A 623 -14.25 0.39 43.92
C LEU A 623 -13.48 -0.14 42.69
N GLN A 624 -14.01 -1.14 41.97
CA GLN A 624 -13.40 -1.71 40.75
C GLN A 624 -13.89 -1.02 39.46
N LEU A 625 -15.05 -0.37 39.48
CA LEU A 625 -15.57 0.38 38.33
C LEU A 625 -14.95 1.77 38.22
N ARG A 626 -14.67 2.41 39.37
CA ARG A 626 -14.07 3.75 39.42
C ARG A 626 -12.75 3.89 38.64
N PRO A 627 -11.79 2.94 38.72
CA PRO A 627 -10.53 3.02 37.97
C PRO A 627 -10.76 2.90 36.46
N LEU A 628 -11.71 2.05 36.05
CA LEU A 628 -12.12 1.91 34.65
C LEU A 628 -12.73 3.22 34.13
N LEU A 629 -13.69 3.81 34.87
CA LEU A 629 -14.28 5.09 34.46
C LEU A 629 -13.24 6.24 34.40
N ARG A 630 -12.25 6.23 35.30
CA ARG A 630 -11.11 7.17 35.23
C ARG A 630 -10.30 6.98 33.95
N LEU A 631 -10.00 5.73 33.60
CA LEU A 631 -9.32 5.40 32.35
C LEU A 631 -10.14 5.84 31.12
N ALA A 632 -11.47 5.71 31.16
CA ALA A 632 -12.35 6.17 30.09
C ALA A 632 -12.20 7.68 29.83
N GLN A 633 -12.17 8.49 30.90
CA GLN A 633 -11.92 9.93 30.81
C GLN A 633 -10.52 10.21 30.24
N LYS A 634 -9.50 9.47 30.66
CA LYS A 634 -8.13 9.62 30.14
C LYS A 634 -8.04 9.27 28.65
N LEU A 635 -8.80 8.28 28.20
CA LEU A 635 -8.94 7.89 26.81
C LEU A 635 -9.87 8.83 26.02
N ALA A 636 -10.50 9.82 26.64
CA ALA A 636 -11.51 10.68 26.02
C ALA A 636 -12.70 9.89 25.41
N VAL A 637 -13.12 8.82 26.09
CA VAL A 637 -14.32 8.05 25.76
C VAL A 637 -15.51 8.66 26.50
N ASP A 638 -16.59 8.97 25.78
CA ASP A 638 -17.82 9.50 26.37
C ASP A 638 -18.48 8.47 27.29
N ILE A 639 -18.64 8.86 28.57
CA ILE A 639 -19.26 8.07 29.63
C ILE A 639 -20.41 8.84 30.32
N ASP A 640 -20.84 9.99 29.78
CA ASP A 640 -21.81 10.86 30.45
C ASP A 640 -23.16 10.16 30.67
N ALA A 641 -23.56 9.30 29.73
CA ALA A 641 -24.76 8.46 29.86
C ALA A 641 -24.72 7.52 31.08
N TRP A 642 -23.53 7.09 31.49
CA TRP A 642 -23.31 6.13 32.58
C TRP A 642 -23.04 6.82 33.91
N LEU A 643 -22.33 7.95 33.92
CA LEU A 643 -22.12 8.76 35.13
C LEU A 643 -23.46 9.19 35.75
N ASN A 644 -24.45 9.52 34.91
CA ASN A 644 -25.81 9.88 35.35
C ASN A 644 -26.62 8.70 35.93
N GLN A 645 -26.19 7.44 35.72
CA GLN A 645 -26.86 6.24 36.25
C GLN A 645 -26.19 5.69 37.51
N LEU A 646 -24.99 6.19 37.86
CA LEU A 646 -24.18 5.75 39.01
C LEU A 646 -24.23 6.71 40.21
N VAL A 647 -24.82 7.91 40.03
CA VAL A 647 -25.16 8.90 41.08
C VAL A 647 -26.62 8.71 41.48
#